data_AF-A0A4Q3AHQ8-F1
#
_entry.id   AF-A0A4Q3AHQ8-F1
#
_cell.length_a   1.000
_cell.length_b   1.000
_cell.length_c   1.000
_cell.angle_alpha   90.00
_cell.angle_beta   90.00
_cell.angle_gamma   90.00
#
_symmetry.space_group_name_H-M   'P 1'
#
loop_
_entity.id
_entity.type
_entity.pdbx_description
1 polymer ?
#
loop_
_entity_poly.entity_id
_entity_poly.type
_entity_poly.pdbx_seq_one_letter_code
_entity_poly.pdbx_strand_id
1 'polypeptide(L)'
;MKPTPGIPGRAAVAASFLLATNLLHGQLAVSDSVQTYSTLTNTTVTVTGKSELHITGSSNPISGSTIHLNSEDAWLWFDNIRPTTADDYLGQIKVNGANAVHGTNVRVVQYGMGTVITPFTNSVQPLQTFTDPKFSGDSKAYGLYTYFDTAGELGVMNRNISSFKLKRGYMATFSNQANGSGVSKVYIAQDHDLTIANMPANLDNAIQFVRVFPWRWVSKKGSCDVSPDVLNAAWYYNWNNDQNSTLNWEYVPIRQQRHWPSYPTNKTSVTHLSGYNEPDNPVEDSYTSLGSGSRDAAIAAWPELLATGLRVGSPACTDGGKWWLYEFMDKANAAGLRVDYIAIHYYRCGQSAAGLKSFLQEIWDKYHKPIWLTEFNNGANWTTCGDPTTDQNATTIGSFIDMMDETPWIERYAVYSNVEWQRNMTWDARWDGGSGLTPAGVIYRDQKSPIGYLQEDYIMGVKRGVVQLALDGNTRDTSGYDNRGVCYGVPTYTAGQNGQAIDLNGSNNYVKLPPAIANTNAFTFAAWVNWNGGTANQRIFDFGNDTNQFFFLSPNVAGEMRVGLRNGSGTTGSIATSALPTGSWQHVAVTMQGSTARIYLNGVQQVQGTLSDPALSGTMQNYLGKSQWPADPLFNGKLDDITIADSALNGDQIAALMANTLPPFAAHWQGDVDGSWSTSNTGNTNWVTAAAGSTDTAKTPATNTAVSFSPGGGNPSSTTLGADFAIESLSVTTPSPVGIGGTHNLSMGTSGIEITSRAGPTVINTSGQVNVGVDQTWSNNSLNPLTVSSAISGTAELRITGVGTVALTGTNPMTGSLSIFGGGSVSVPEIASTLGTMIRVGMGGGGIGGMLVYTGTGETSNRVLTFQGGYGTPGMVLDQSGTGLLKITSNTASIASVAKTLTLQGSSSGTGEFAGVIANSGTTTSLTKEGSGTWTLSAANTYTGTTSLSAGTLAIGNNAAFGTSTLDFRGGAIQSSDATARTVTNAITISADATFSGPGNLLFTGAANGGSLPKGFVVNNARTEFSGVISGSGARSKAGQGTLVLSGVNTYTGATTVNSGTLEVNGSLAAGSAVTVANGGTLTGIGSVKG
;
A
#
# COMPACT_ATOMS: atom_id res chain seq x y z
N MET A 1 9.10 10.06 -70.87
CA MET A 1 10.45 10.67 -70.90
C MET A 1 10.92 10.90 -69.47
N LYS A 2 12.23 11.05 -69.24
CA LYS A 2 12.90 11.47 -67.98
C LYS A 2 13.45 12.90 -68.20
N PRO A 3 13.99 13.65 -67.20
CA PRO A 3 13.92 13.47 -65.73
C PRO A 3 13.76 14.79 -64.88
N THR A 4 13.48 14.67 -63.57
CA THR A 4 13.99 15.52 -62.42
C THR A 4 13.74 17.06 -62.36
N PRO A 5 14.01 17.74 -61.22
CA PRO A 5 13.72 17.39 -59.81
C PRO A 5 13.09 18.57 -59.00
N GLY A 6 12.62 18.32 -57.77
CA GLY A 6 12.21 19.39 -56.84
C GLY A 6 12.04 18.92 -55.38
N ILE A 7 12.61 19.68 -54.44
CA ILE A 7 12.55 19.55 -52.97
C ILE A 7 12.34 21.00 -52.47
N PRO A 8 11.37 21.32 -51.60
CA PRO A 8 11.26 20.78 -50.23
C PRO A 8 9.83 20.47 -49.73
N GLY A 9 9.72 19.94 -48.50
CA GLY A 9 8.44 19.83 -47.79
C GLY A 9 8.20 18.55 -46.97
N ARG A 10 9.13 18.15 -46.09
CA ARG A 10 8.82 17.11 -45.07
C ARG A 10 8.05 17.73 -43.89
N ALA A 11 6.74 17.89 -44.06
CA ALA A 11 5.84 17.99 -42.92
C ALA A 11 5.82 16.64 -42.19
N ALA A 12 6.44 16.54 -41.02
CA ALA A 12 6.38 15.36 -40.18
C ALA A 12 4.99 15.28 -39.56
N VAL A 13 4.17 14.31 -39.97
CA VAL A 13 2.89 14.01 -39.33
C VAL A 13 3.20 13.48 -37.93
N ALA A 14 2.94 14.29 -36.91
CA ALA A 14 3.06 13.89 -35.52
C ALA A 14 1.95 12.87 -35.19
N ALA A 15 2.31 11.59 -35.23
CA ALA A 15 1.44 10.50 -34.80
C ALA A 15 1.38 10.43 -33.27
N SER A 16 0.70 11.41 -32.66
CA SER A 16 0.39 11.40 -31.23
C SER A 16 -0.48 10.17 -30.91
N PHE A 17 0.12 9.19 -30.24
CA PHE A 17 -0.59 8.00 -29.75
C PHE A 17 -1.47 8.34 -28.54
N LEU A 18 -2.56 9.07 -28.78
CA LEU A 18 -3.73 8.95 -27.92
C LEU A 18 -4.31 7.56 -28.17
N LEU A 19 -4.14 6.64 -27.23
CA LEU A 19 -5.03 5.48 -27.11
C LEU A 19 -6.38 5.96 -26.56
N ALA A 20 -7.13 6.67 -27.42
CA ALA A 20 -8.56 6.88 -27.25
C ALA A 20 -9.31 5.56 -27.54
N THR A 21 -9.15 4.59 -26.64
CA THR A 21 -9.84 3.30 -26.73
C THR A 21 -11.33 3.48 -26.44
N ASN A 22 -12.14 3.57 -27.49
CA ASN A 22 -13.56 3.24 -27.42
C ASN A 22 -13.71 1.73 -27.13
N LEU A 23 -13.60 1.38 -25.84
CA LEU A 23 -13.81 0.03 -25.30
C LEU A 23 -15.15 -0.04 -24.55
N LEU A 24 -15.73 -1.23 -24.51
CA LEU A 24 -16.90 -1.51 -23.69
C LEU A 24 -16.50 -1.42 -22.21
N HIS A 25 -17.28 -0.69 -21.39
CA HIS A 25 -17.21 -0.59 -19.92
C HIS A 25 -15.83 -0.89 -19.32
N GLY A 26 -14.90 0.07 -19.43
CA GLY A 26 -13.53 -0.10 -18.95
C GLY A 26 -13.47 -0.49 -17.47
N GLN A 27 -12.76 -1.58 -17.17
CA GLN A 27 -12.46 -1.97 -15.79
C GLN A 27 -11.09 -1.43 -15.39
N LEU A 28 -11.01 -0.79 -14.23
CA LEU A 28 -9.77 -0.31 -13.61
C LEU A 28 -9.61 -0.96 -12.23
N ALA A 29 -8.39 -1.34 -11.87
CA ALA A 29 -8.06 -1.87 -10.56
C ALA A 29 -6.97 -1.02 -9.89
N VAL A 30 -7.18 -0.68 -8.61
CA VAL A 30 -6.26 0.06 -7.76
C VAL A 30 -6.01 -0.81 -6.52
N SER A 31 -4.77 -1.29 -6.34
CA SER A 31 -4.37 -2.15 -5.22
C SER A 31 -3.06 -1.68 -4.63
N ASP A 32 -3.09 -1.40 -3.33
CA ASP A 32 -1.97 -0.93 -2.49
C ASP A 32 -1.24 0.32 -3.02
N SER A 33 -1.92 1.09 -3.89
CA SER A 33 -1.35 2.21 -4.66
C SER A 33 -2.21 3.48 -4.57
N VAL A 34 -1.55 4.62 -4.81
CA VAL A 34 -2.22 5.90 -5.05
C VAL A 34 -2.39 6.05 -6.56
N GLN A 35 -3.56 6.49 -7.04
CA GLN A 35 -3.83 6.76 -8.46
C GLN A 35 -4.63 8.05 -8.62
N THR A 36 -4.20 8.93 -9.52
CA THR A 36 -4.78 10.28 -9.71
C THR A 36 -5.33 10.44 -11.12
N TYR A 37 -6.58 10.89 -11.24
CA TYR A 37 -7.23 11.21 -12.51
C TYR A 37 -7.88 12.59 -12.47
N SER A 38 -8.06 13.21 -13.64
CA SER A 38 -8.88 14.42 -13.78
C SER A 38 -10.36 14.08 -13.83
N THR A 39 -10.75 13.13 -14.68
CA THR A 39 -12.10 12.55 -14.73
C THR A 39 -12.07 11.06 -15.07
N LEU A 40 -13.15 10.37 -14.75
CA LEU A 40 -13.47 9.00 -15.14
C LEU A 40 -14.86 8.99 -15.81
N THR A 41 -14.99 8.28 -16.92
CA THR A 41 -16.26 8.22 -17.68
C THR A 41 -16.59 6.77 -18.00
N ASN A 42 -17.83 6.33 -17.74
CA ASN A 42 -18.32 4.97 -18.03
C ASN A 42 -17.38 3.83 -17.55
N THR A 43 -16.65 4.06 -16.45
CA THR A 43 -15.57 3.18 -15.96
C THR A 43 -16.00 2.46 -14.67
N THR A 44 -15.75 1.16 -14.57
CA THR A 44 -15.90 0.42 -13.30
C THR A 44 -14.55 0.32 -12.61
N VAL A 45 -14.36 1.04 -11.51
CA VAL A 45 -13.11 1.01 -10.72
C VAL A 45 -13.27 0.09 -9.52
N THR A 46 -12.29 -0.76 -9.27
CA THR A 46 -12.17 -1.53 -8.02
C THR A 46 -10.94 -1.06 -7.24
N VAL A 47 -11.16 -0.53 -6.05
CA VAL A 47 -10.14 -0.03 -5.12
C VAL A 47 -10.05 -1.02 -3.96
N THR A 48 -8.86 -1.55 -3.68
CA THR A 48 -8.62 -2.58 -2.66
C THR A 48 -7.23 -2.44 -2.02
N GLY A 49 -6.94 -3.21 -0.97
CA GLY A 49 -5.70 -3.07 -0.20
C GLY A 49 -5.62 -1.71 0.51
N LYS A 50 -4.42 -1.13 0.61
CA LYS A 50 -4.18 0.22 1.14
C LYS A 50 -3.99 1.23 0.00
N SER A 51 -5.12 1.68 -0.56
CA SER A 51 -5.20 2.41 -1.83
C SER A 51 -5.93 3.74 -1.74
N GLU A 52 -5.54 4.67 -2.60
CA GLU A 52 -6.14 6.01 -2.70
C GLU A 52 -6.44 6.34 -4.16
N LEU A 53 -7.69 6.72 -4.44
CA LEU A 53 -8.12 7.17 -5.77
C LEU A 53 -8.43 8.67 -5.71
N HIS A 54 -7.60 9.49 -6.33
CA HIS A 54 -7.78 10.94 -6.39
C HIS A 54 -8.47 11.38 -7.68
N ILE A 55 -9.53 12.19 -7.53
CA ILE A 55 -10.30 12.77 -8.62
C ILE A 55 -10.19 14.30 -8.54
N THR A 56 -9.35 14.87 -9.41
CA THR A 56 -8.98 16.30 -9.36
C THR A 56 -9.97 17.23 -10.07
N GLY A 57 -10.84 16.71 -10.95
CA GLY A 57 -11.83 17.50 -11.69
C GLY A 57 -13.00 17.99 -10.85
N SER A 58 -13.56 19.15 -11.20
CA SER A 58 -14.61 19.84 -10.43
C SER A 58 -16.05 19.70 -10.97
N SER A 59 -16.23 19.14 -12.17
CA SER A 59 -17.51 19.16 -12.90
C SER A 59 -17.98 17.75 -13.28
N ASN A 60 -18.79 17.12 -12.42
CA ASN A 60 -19.25 15.71 -12.54
C ASN A 60 -18.13 14.74 -12.98
N PRO A 61 -17.03 14.64 -12.21
CA PRO A 61 -15.79 14.06 -12.70
C PRO A 61 -15.78 12.52 -12.74
N ILE A 62 -16.86 11.83 -12.35
CA ILE A 62 -16.98 10.37 -12.45
C ILE A 62 -18.18 9.92 -13.33
N SER A 63 -18.66 10.78 -14.23
CA SER A 63 -19.89 10.60 -15.01
C SER A 63 -20.10 9.18 -15.59
N GLY A 64 -21.12 8.47 -15.09
CA GLY A 64 -21.51 7.13 -15.57
C GLY A 64 -20.58 6.01 -15.12
N SER A 65 -19.61 6.31 -14.25
CA SER A 65 -18.68 5.34 -13.68
C SER A 65 -19.28 4.67 -12.44
N THR A 66 -18.63 3.62 -11.93
CA THR A 66 -18.96 3.03 -10.62
C THR A 66 -17.67 2.70 -9.87
N ILE A 67 -17.54 3.23 -8.65
CA ILE A 67 -16.35 3.04 -7.81
C ILE A 67 -16.66 2.02 -6.71
N HIS A 68 -15.93 0.90 -6.67
CA HIS A 68 -16.04 -0.14 -5.66
C HIS A 68 -14.88 -0.01 -4.65
N LEU A 69 -15.19 0.33 -3.41
CA LEU A 69 -14.26 0.34 -2.28
C LEU A 69 -14.37 -1.00 -1.55
N ASN A 70 -13.37 -1.87 -1.70
CA ASN A 70 -13.42 -3.28 -1.28
C ASN A 70 -12.45 -3.63 -0.13
N SER A 71 -11.95 -2.62 0.60
CA SER A 71 -11.15 -2.76 1.83
C SER A 71 -11.38 -1.54 2.74
N GLU A 72 -11.01 -1.62 4.02
CA GLU A 72 -11.14 -0.48 4.96
C GLU A 72 -10.21 0.70 4.58
N ASP A 73 -9.04 0.38 4.03
CA ASP A 73 -8.03 1.34 3.56
C ASP A 73 -8.14 1.66 2.05
N ALA A 74 -9.29 1.42 1.41
CA ALA A 74 -9.59 1.85 0.03
C ALA A 74 -10.35 3.18 0.04
N TRP A 75 -9.66 4.31 -0.14
CA TRP A 75 -10.22 5.65 0.01
C TRP A 75 -10.37 6.38 -1.34
N LEU A 76 -11.41 7.21 -1.46
CA LEU A 76 -11.70 8.03 -2.65
C LEU A 76 -11.64 9.51 -2.27
N TRP A 77 -10.90 10.30 -3.03
CA TRP A 77 -10.76 11.75 -2.83
C TRP A 77 -11.35 12.51 -4.02
N PHE A 78 -12.04 13.61 -3.73
CA PHE A 78 -12.42 14.62 -4.71
C PHE A 78 -11.74 15.94 -4.34
N ASP A 79 -10.54 16.18 -4.87
CA ASP A 79 -9.62 17.22 -4.36
C ASP A 79 -10.17 18.65 -4.56
N ASN A 80 -11.11 18.83 -5.49
CA ASN A 80 -11.72 20.12 -5.85
C ASN A 80 -13.25 20.17 -5.71
N ILE A 81 -13.88 19.23 -4.99
CA ILE A 81 -15.34 19.22 -4.76
C ILE A 81 -15.63 19.19 -3.27
N ARG A 82 -16.50 20.08 -2.78
CA ARG A 82 -16.85 20.17 -1.34
C ARG A 82 -17.78 19.01 -0.91
N PRO A 83 -17.74 18.58 0.37
CA PRO A 83 -18.41 17.36 0.82
C PRO A 83 -19.90 17.24 0.51
N THR A 84 -20.68 18.32 0.57
CA THR A 84 -22.11 18.28 0.22
C THR A 84 -22.34 17.87 -1.24
N THR A 85 -21.51 18.34 -2.18
CA THR A 85 -21.62 17.99 -3.61
C THR A 85 -21.00 16.63 -3.94
N ALA A 86 -20.14 16.11 -3.07
CA ALA A 86 -19.63 14.74 -3.19
C ALA A 86 -20.62 13.69 -2.65
N ASP A 87 -21.48 14.06 -1.69
CA ASP A 87 -22.57 13.23 -1.17
C ASP A 87 -23.59 12.87 -2.29
N ASP A 88 -23.86 13.81 -3.21
CA ASP A 88 -24.65 13.58 -4.44
C ASP A 88 -24.11 12.43 -5.33
N TYR A 89 -22.81 12.12 -5.23
CA TYR A 89 -22.17 11.07 -6.03
C TYR A 89 -22.21 9.67 -5.39
N LEU A 90 -22.72 9.52 -4.16
CA LEU A 90 -22.76 8.22 -3.46
C LEU A 90 -23.53 7.13 -4.23
N GLY A 91 -24.50 7.50 -5.08
CA GLY A 91 -25.20 6.57 -5.96
C GLY A 91 -24.31 5.89 -7.02
N GLN A 92 -23.11 6.43 -7.29
CA GLN A 92 -22.08 5.85 -8.17
C GLN A 92 -20.98 5.11 -7.38
N ILE A 93 -21.10 4.97 -6.06
CA ILE A 93 -20.07 4.39 -5.18
C ILE A 93 -20.64 3.17 -4.45
N LYS A 94 -19.81 2.15 -4.25
CA LYS A 94 -20.15 0.91 -3.54
C LYS A 94 -19.06 0.57 -2.52
N VAL A 95 -19.46 0.05 -1.37
CA VAL A 95 -18.57 -0.51 -0.33
C VAL A 95 -18.84 -2.00 -0.22
N ASN A 96 -17.84 -2.83 -0.49
CA ASN A 96 -17.94 -4.30 -0.48
C ASN A 96 -19.16 -4.82 -1.28
N GLY A 97 -19.48 -4.16 -2.40
CA GLY A 97 -20.61 -4.48 -3.28
C GLY A 97 -21.97 -3.86 -2.92
N ALA A 98 -22.17 -3.38 -1.69
CA ALA A 98 -23.37 -2.62 -1.30
C ALA A 98 -23.24 -1.15 -1.73
N ASN A 99 -24.35 -0.46 -2.02
CA ASN A 99 -24.32 0.97 -2.34
C ASN A 99 -23.79 1.81 -1.17
N ALA A 100 -23.06 2.88 -1.45
CA ALA A 100 -22.55 3.78 -0.43
C ALA A 100 -23.67 4.63 0.19
N VAL A 101 -23.67 4.74 1.51
CA VAL A 101 -24.60 5.51 2.33
C VAL A 101 -23.82 6.16 3.47
N HIS A 102 -23.79 7.49 3.47
CA HIS A 102 -23.09 8.27 4.47
C HIS A 102 -23.65 8.01 5.89
N GLY A 103 -22.74 7.85 6.85
CA GLY A 103 -23.07 7.55 8.24
C GLY A 103 -23.47 6.08 8.48
N THR A 104 -23.47 5.25 7.43
CA THR A 104 -23.82 3.83 7.50
C THR A 104 -22.63 2.95 7.11
N ASN A 105 -22.17 3.04 5.86
CA ASN A 105 -21.01 2.28 5.35
C ASN A 105 -19.89 3.15 4.73
N VAL A 106 -20.12 4.46 4.58
CA VAL A 106 -19.05 5.45 4.33
C VAL A 106 -19.13 6.65 5.28
N ARG A 107 -18.00 7.31 5.47
CA ARG A 107 -17.94 8.72 5.90
C ARG A 107 -17.69 9.60 4.67
N VAL A 108 -18.33 10.76 4.62
CA VAL A 108 -18.01 11.83 3.67
C VAL A 108 -17.47 13.00 4.49
N VAL A 109 -16.22 13.40 4.27
CA VAL A 109 -15.47 14.30 5.17
C VAL A 109 -14.67 15.31 4.35
N GLN A 110 -14.46 16.51 4.91
CA GLN A 110 -13.58 17.52 4.32
C GLN A 110 -12.14 17.01 4.14
N TYR A 111 -11.50 17.43 3.05
CA TYR A 111 -10.05 17.36 2.83
C TYR A 111 -9.52 18.69 2.29
N GLY A 112 -9.05 19.55 3.19
CA GLY A 112 -8.75 20.95 2.89
C GLY A 112 -9.99 21.68 2.39
N MET A 113 -10.03 21.94 1.08
CA MET A 113 -11.18 22.51 0.37
C MET A 113 -11.97 21.49 -0.49
N GLY A 114 -11.51 20.23 -0.55
CA GLY A 114 -12.14 19.11 -1.23
C GLY A 114 -12.80 18.12 -0.27
N THR A 115 -12.94 16.87 -0.71
CA THR A 115 -13.61 15.78 0.03
C THR A 115 -12.78 14.50 0.06
N VAL A 116 -12.89 13.74 1.15
CA VAL A 116 -12.58 12.31 1.22
C VAL A 116 -13.84 11.49 1.53
N ILE A 117 -13.97 10.36 0.85
CA ILE A 117 -14.96 9.32 1.09
C ILE A 117 -14.22 8.07 1.55
N THR A 118 -14.47 7.65 2.79
CA THR A 118 -13.80 6.50 3.40
C THR A 118 -14.80 5.42 3.80
N PRO A 119 -14.50 4.12 3.60
CA PRO A 119 -15.27 3.02 4.16
C PRO A 119 -15.35 3.11 5.69
N PHE A 120 -16.50 2.74 6.24
CA PHE A 120 -16.83 3.00 7.64
C PHE A 120 -17.86 1.99 8.17
N THR A 121 -17.92 1.82 9.50
CA THR A 121 -19.10 1.25 10.19
C THR A 121 -19.29 1.95 11.53
N ASN A 122 -20.54 2.08 11.99
CA ASN A 122 -20.83 2.64 13.32
C ASN A 122 -20.28 1.78 14.49
N SER A 123 -19.82 0.57 14.20
CA SER A 123 -19.19 -0.37 15.14
C SER A 123 -17.65 -0.36 15.07
N VAL A 124 -17.03 0.56 14.31
CA VAL A 124 -15.57 0.60 14.14
C VAL A 124 -14.84 0.80 15.48
N GLN A 125 -13.76 0.05 15.67
CA GLN A 125 -12.87 0.13 16.84
C GLN A 125 -11.45 0.51 16.39
N PRO A 126 -11.19 1.78 16.05
CA PRO A 126 -9.97 2.19 15.34
C PRO A 126 -8.74 2.28 16.26
N LEU A 127 -8.90 2.14 17.58
CA LEU A 127 -7.82 2.13 18.56
C LEU A 127 -7.67 0.75 19.18
N GLN A 128 -6.44 0.23 19.23
CA GLN A 128 -6.07 -0.96 20.00
C GLN A 128 -4.92 -0.61 20.96
N THR A 129 -5.09 -0.84 22.27
CA THR A 129 -4.02 -0.71 23.29
C THR A 129 -3.53 -2.08 23.75
N PHE A 130 -2.33 -2.09 24.33
CA PHE A 130 -1.62 -3.27 24.81
C PHE A 130 -1.03 -2.99 26.20
N THR A 131 -0.94 -4.01 27.06
CA THR A 131 -0.37 -3.84 28.41
C THR A 131 1.14 -3.65 28.41
N ASP A 132 1.83 -4.17 27.40
CA ASP A 132 3.29 -4.18 27.38
C ASP A 132 3.81 -3.28 26.24
N PRO A 133 5.09 -2.88 26.26
CA PRO A 133 5.74 -2.28 25.11
C PRO A 133 5.67 -3.16 23.86
N LYS A 134 5.91 -2.57 22.69
CA LYS A 134 6.05 -3.23 21.38
C LYS A 134 4.85 -4.09 20.97
N PHE A 135 3.65 -3.76 21.47
CA PHE A 135 2.38 -4.40 21.16
C PHE A 135 2.23 -5.85 21.67
N SER A 136 2.84 -6.18 22.81
CA SER A 136 2.68 -7.47 23.49
C SER A 136 1.82 -7.37 24.77
N GLY A 137 1.64 -8.50 25.46
CA GLY A 137 0.77 -8.61 26.64
C GLY A 137 -0.71 -8.76 26.27
N ASP A 138 -1.59 -8.43 27.21
CA ASP A 138 -3.03 -8.34 26.93
C ASP A 138 -3.30 -7.20 25.94
N SER A 139 -4.39 -7.29 25.17
CA SER A 139 -4.79 -6.22 24.24
C SER A 139 -6.30 -5.91 24.28
N LYS A 140 -6.66 -4.68 23.91
CA LYS A 140 -8.04 -4.18 23.96
C LYS A 140 -8.31 -3.19 22.83
N ALA A 141 -9.47 -3.31 22.20
CA ALA A 141 -9.94 -2.38 21.17
C ALA A 141 -11.04 -1.45 21.71
N TYR A 142 -11.11 -0.22 21.18
CA TYR A 142 -11.99 0.85 21.68
C TYR A 142 -12.83 1.43 20.54
N GLY A 143 -14.14 1.54 20.78
CA GLY A 143 -15.08 2.19 19.87
C GLY A 143 -15.09 3.71 19.98
N LEU A 144 -15.84 4.36 19.09
CA LEU A 144 -15.98 5.81 19.02
C LEU A 144 -16.85 6.39 20.14
N TYR A 145 -16.57 7.64 20.50
CA TYR A 145 -17.35 8.56 21.36
C TYR A 145 -17.53 8.16 22.83
N THR A 146 -17.47 6.87 23.18
CA THR A 146 -17.49 6.36 24.56
C THR A 146 -16.37 6.98 25.39
N TYR A 147 -16.69 7.38 26.61
CA TYR A 147 -15.69 7.65 27.65
C TYR A 147 -15.31 6.30 28.27
N PHE A 148 -14.02 5.96 28.30
CA PHE A 148 -13.52 4.80 29.05
C PHE A 148 -12.75 5.34 30.25
N ASP A 149 -13.47 5.76 31.29
CA ASP A 149 -12.93 6.49 32.45
C ASP A 149 -13.05 5.73 33.78
N THR A 150 -13.80 4.64 33.82
CA THR A 150 -13.82 3.74 34.98
C THR A 150 -12.84 2.57 34.83
N ALA A 151 -12.32 2.10 35.96
CA ALA A 151 -11.50 0.88 36.01
C ALA A 151 -12.25 -0.38 35.52
N GLY A 152 -13.59 -0.38 35.57
CA GLY A 152 -14.42 -1.47 35.02
C GLY A 152 -14.48 -1.45 33.48
N GLU A 153 -14.65 -0.26 32.89
CA GLU A 153 -14.67 -0.10 31.43
C GLU A 153 -13.29 -0.30 30.80
N LEU A 154 -12.21 0.04 31.51
CA LEU A 154 -10.84 -0.23 31.08
C LEU A 154 -10.44 -1.69 31.33
N GLY A 155 -10.80 -2.28 32.47
CA GLY A 155 -10.42 -3.65 32.84
C GLY A 155 -8.91 -3.79 33.04
N VAL A 156 -8.30 -4.82 32.46
CA VAL A 156 -6.83 -5.06 32.52
C VAL A 156 -5.97 -3.89 32.00
N MET A 157 -6.55 -2.97 31.23
CA MET A 157 -5.87 -1.78 30.71
C MET A 157 -5.74 -0.63 31.71
N ASN A 158 -6.52 -0.65 32.80
CA ASN A 158 -6.52 0.42 33.80
C ASN A 158 -5.15 0.52 34.48
N ARG A 159 -4.42 1.61 34.21
CA ARG A 159 -3.01 1.86 34.62
C ARG A 159 -1.99 0.85 34.09
N ASN A 160 -2.30 0.12 33.02
CA ASN A 160 -1.34 -0.82 32.41
C ASN A 160 -1.07 -0.54 30.92
N ILE A 161 -1.65 0.49 30.29
CA ILE A 161 -1.39 0.74 28.85
C ILE A 161 0.06 1.20 28.65
N SER A 162 0.83 0.43 27.86
CA SER A 162 2.24 0.69 27.56
C SER A 162 2.56 0.78 26.05
N SER A 163 1.67 0.31 25.17
CA SER A 163 1.74 0.60 23.72
C SER A 163 0.36 0.61 23.05
N PHE A 164 0.23 1.25 21.88
CA PHE A 164 -1.04 1.29 21.12
C PHE A 164 -0.90 1.47 19.61
N LYS A 165 -1.96 1.09 18.88
CA LYS A 165 -2.15 1.30 17.44
C LYS A 165 -3.45 2.08 17.21
N LEU A 166 -3.42 3.16 16.43
CA LEU A 166 -4.58 3.98 16.07
C LEU A 166 -4.68 4.08 14.54
N LYS A 167 -5.79 3.63 13.96
CA LYS A 167 -6.07 3.70 12.52
C LYS A 167 -6.15 5.14 12.03
N ARG A 168 -5.73 5.36 10.78
CA ARG A 168 -5.85 6.62 10.04
C ARG A 168 -7.32 7.07 9.93
N GLY A 169 -7.55 8.38 9.97
CA GLY A 169 -8.86 9.01 9.95
C GLY A 169 -9.51 9.15 11.32
N TYR A 170 -8.75 8.98 12.42
CA TYR A 170 -9.23 9.01 13.81
C TYR A 170 -8.24 9.70 14.75
N MET A 171 -8.74 10.13 15.91
CA MET A 171 -7.98 10.71 17.01
C MET A 171 -8.31 9.99 18.32
N ALA A 172 -7.35 9.91 19.23
CA ALA A 172 -7.50 9.35 20.57
C ALA A 172 -6.90 10.27 21.63
N THR A 173 -7.66 10.55 22.69
CA THR A 173 -7.15 11.17 23.92
C THR A 173 -6.82 10.09 24.94
N PHE A 174 -5.63 10.20 25.53
CA PHE A 174 -5.19 9.47 26.71
C PHE A 174 -4.95 10.42 27.88
N SER A 175 -5.27 10.01 29.10
CA SER A 175 -4.99 10.75 30.34
C SER A 175 -4.64 9.81 31.49
N ASN A 176 -3.76 10.25 32.40
CA ASN A 176 -3.44 9.55 33.64
C ASN A 176 -4.43 9.80 34.79
N GLN A 177 -5.56 10.47 34.54
CA GLN A 177 -6.66 10.67 35.50
C GLN A 177 -8.00 10.27 34.87
N ALA A 178 -8.90 9.69 35.67
CA ALA A 178 -10.23 9.28 35.20
C ALA A 178 -11.03 10.46 34.62
N ASN A 179 -10.88 11.67 35.15
CA ASN A 179 -11.57 12.87 34.63
C ASN A 179 -10.89 13.51 33.40
N GLY A 180 -10.03 12.80 32.66
CA GLY A 180 -9.34 13.31 31.47
C GLY A 180 -8.26 14.37 31.72
N SER A 181 -8.10 14.83 32.97
CA SER A 181 -7.13 15.86 33.37
C SER A 181 -5.75 15.29 33.70
N GLY A 182 -4.97 15.97 34.56
CA GLY A 182 -3.59 15.60 34.86
C GLY A 182 -2.72 15.59 33.60
N VAL A 183 -1.78 14.64 33.53
CA VAL A 183 -1.01 14.43 32.31
C VAL A 183 -1.92 13.77 31.28
N SER A 184 -2.16 14.48 30.18
CA SER A 184 -2.97 13.97 29.07
C SER A 184 -2.45 14.43 27.72
N LYS A 185 -2.78 13.68 26.66
CA LYS A 185 -2.40 14.00 25.28
C LYS A 185 -3.45 13.52 24.27
N VAL A 186 -3.68 14.33 23.25
CA VAL A 186 -4.36 13.92 22.02
C VAL A 186 -3.33 13.36 21.03
N TYR A 187 -3.62 12.22 20.44
CA TYR A 187 -2.92 11.65 19.29
C TYR A 187 -3.88 11.64 18.09
N ILE A 188 -3.39 12.02 16.91
CA ILE A 188 -4.20 12.17 15.69
C ILE A 188 -3.52 11.39 14.57
N ALA A 189 -4.21 10.40 14.03
CA ALA A 189 -3.79 9.63 12.87
C ALA A 189 -4.51 10.21 11.63
N GLN A 190 -3.94 11.25 11.03
CA GLN A 190 -4.48 11.97 9.88
C GLN A 190 -4.03 11.34 8.55
N ASP A 191 -2.72 11.14 8.42
CA ASP A 191 -2.02 10.86 7.17
C ASP A 191 -1.48 9.42 7.10
N HIS A 192 -1.33 8.79 8.27
CA HIS A 192 -1.02 7.36 8.41
C HIS A 192 -1.52 6.80 9.75
N ASP A 193 -1.59 5.46 9.85
CA ASP A 193 -1.92 4.77 11.11
C ASP A 193 -0.80 5.01 12.13
N LEU A 194 -1.13 5.48 13.34
CA LEU A 194 -0.13 5.68 14.41
C LEU A 194 0.16 4.37 15.12
N THR A 195 1.44 4.04 15.31
CA THR A 195 1.89 2.84 16.02
C THR A 195 2.89 3.21 17.13
N ILE A 196 2.36 3.53 18.31
CA ILE A 196 3.15 3.97 19.47
C ILE A 196 3.65 2.73 20.22
N ALA A 197 4.85 2.28 19.86
CA ALA A 197 5.45 1.06 20.40
C ALA A 197 5.93 1.18 21.86
N ASN A 198 6.10 2.39 22.41
CA ASN A 198 6.32 2.62 23.83
C ASN A 198 5.60 3.91 24.20
N MET A 199 4.81 3.92 25.28
CA MET A 199 4.19 5.13 25.78
C MET A 199 5.23 6.08 26.40
N PRO A 200 5.04 7.40 26.33
CA PRO A 200 5.83 8.36 27.11
C PRO A 200 5.75 8.04 28.61
N ALA A 201 6.88 8.15 29.33
CA ALA A 201 7.02 7.68 30.72
C ALA A 201 6.11 8.39 31.76
N ASN A 202 5.35 9.41 31.37
CA ASN A 202 4.35 10.11 32.18
C ASN A 202 2.90 9.64 31.91
N LEU A 203 2.70 8.73 30.95
CA LEU A 203 1.45 8.06 30.59
C LEU A 203 1.57 6.53 30.60
N ASP A 204 2.76 5.99 30.32
CA ASP A 204 3.11 4.57 30.43
C ASP A 204 2.69 4.02 31.80
N ASN A 205 1.92 2.93 31.80
CA ASN A 205 1.41 2.29 33.02
C ASN A 205 0.71 3.26 33.99
N ALA A 206 0.08 4.32 33.45
CA ALA A 206 -0.59 5.37 34.23
C ALA A 206 -1.98 5.76 33.70
N ILE A 207 -2.34 5.36 32.47
CA ILE A 207 -3.62 5.75 31.83
C ILE A 207 -4.84 5.28 32.64
N GLN A 208 -5.77 6.21 32.86
CA GLN A 208 -7.08 5.98 33.51
C GLN A 208 -8.26 6.57 32.70
N PHE A 209 -8.00 7.19 31.55
CA PHE A 209 -9.03 7.69 30.64
C PHE A 209 -8.61 7.48 29.19
N VAL A 210 -9.51 6.93 28.38
CA VAL A 210 -9.38 6.81 26.92
C VAL A 210 -10.66 7.34 26.26
N ARG A 211 -10.52 8.16 25.21
CA ARG A 211 -11.66 8.59 24.37
C ARG A 211 -11.25 8.72 22.89
N VAL A 212 -12.11 8.30 21.97
CA VAL A 212 -11.79 8.16 20.53
C VAL A 212 -12.83 8.87 19.66
N PHE A 213 -12.39 9.59 18.63
CA PHE A 213 -13.25 10.30 17.66
C PHE A 213 -12.78 10.10 16.22
N PRO A 214 -13.66 10.22 15.21
CA PRO A 214 -13.26 10.41 13.82
C PRO A 214 -12.55 11.76 13.60
N TRP A 215 -11.49 11.77 12.79
CA TRP A 215 -10.75 12.98 12.43
C TRP A 215 -11.37 13.73 11.23
N ARG A 216 -11.06 15.02 11.08
CA ARG A 216 -11.45 15.87 9.94
C ARG A 216 -10.24 16.64 9.42
N TRP A 217 -9.91 16.50 8.14
CA TRP A 217 -8.81 17.20 7.47
C TRP A 217 -9.21 18.63 7.08
N VAL A 218 -9.43 19.49 8.07
CA VAL A 218 -9.94 20.87 7.93
C VAL A 218 -8.83 21.83 7.48
N SER A 219 -9.13 22.79 6.60
CA SER A 219 -8.17 23.85 6.21
C SER A 219 -8.05 24.98 7.23
N LYS A 220 -6.95 25.75 7.19
CA LYS A 220 -6.67 26.81 8.17
C LYS A 220 -7.77 27.88 8.21
N LYS A 221 -8.33 28.22 7.04
CA LYS A 221 -9.33 29.27 6.85
C LYS A 221 -10.71 28.96 7.46
N GLY A 222 -11.07 29.70 8.50
CA GLY A 222 -12.36 29.67 9.18
C GLY A 222 -13.19 30.94 8.98
N SER A 223 -14.23 31.11 9.78
CA SER A 223 -14.91 32.39 10.02
C SER A 223 -15.55 32.38 11.41
N CYS A 224 -16.03 33.54 11.88
CA CYS A 224 -16.67 33.66 13.20
C CYS A 224 -18.01 34.45 13.16
N ASP A 225 -18.06 35.59 12.49
CA ASP A 225 -19.27 36.41 12.36
C ASP A 225 -19.98 36.32 10.99
N VAL A 226 -19.30 35.82 9.95
CA VAL A 226 -19.86 35.64 8.61
C VAL A 226 -20.13 34.15 8.32
N SER A 227 -21.10 33.86 7.46
CA SER A 227 -21.42 32.49 7.04
C SER A 227 -20.19 31.78 6.41
N PRO A 228 -19.81 30.58 6.88
CA PRO A 228 -18.71 29.80 6.31
C PRO A 228 -18.90 29.43 4.84
N ASP A 229 -20.14 29.22 4.40
CA ASP A 229 -20.44 28.89 3.00
C ASP A 229 -20.31 30.14 2.10
N VAL A 230 -20.52 31.35 2.65
CA VAL A 230 -20.31 32.64 1.92
C VAL A 230 -18.82 32.96 1.76
N LEU A 231 -18.02 32.79 2.81
CA LEU A 231 -16.57 33.01 2.77
C LEU A 231 -15.77 31.78 2.32
N ASN A 232 -16.44 30.72 1.86
CA ASN A 232 -15.81 29.47 1.44
C ASN A 232 -14.77 28.96 2.47
N ALA A 233 -15.15 28.99 3.75
CA ALA A 233 -14.35 28.56 4.89
C ALA A 233 -14.61 27.09 5.24
N ALA A 234 -13.66 26.47 5.94
CA ALA A 234 -13.69 25.06 6.33
C ALA A 234 -14.02 24.83 7.82
N TRP A 235 -14.04 25.86 8.65
CA TRP A 235 -14.50 25.77 10.03
C TRP A 235 -15.17 27.06 10.51
N TYR A 236 -15.89 26.95 11.63
CA TYR A 236 -16.71 28.02 12.19
C TYR A 236 -16.73 27.97 13.72
N TYR A 237 -16.71 29.12 14.38
CA TYR A 237 -17.09 29.27 15.79
C TYR A 237 -17.95 30.53 15.96
N ASN A 238 -18.74 30.64 17.02
CA ASN A 238 -19.73 31.71 17.18
C ASN A 238 -19.90 32.18 18.63
N TRP A 239 -18.82 32.21 19.41
CA TRP A 239 -18.82 32.59 20.84
C TRP A 239 -19.78 31.72 21.72
N ASN A 240 -20.17 30.55 21.23
CA ASN A 240 -21.20 29.68 21.81
C ASN A 240 -20.86 28.17 21.67
N ASN A 241 -21.81 27.32 22.06
CA ASN A 241 -21.78 25.86 21.92
C ASN A 241 -23.18 25.34 21.50
N ASP A 242 -23.83 26.00 20.55
CA ASP A 242 -25.20 25.71 20.10
C ASP A 242 -25.29 24.88 18.82
N GLN A 243 -24.29 24.96 17.92
CA GLN A 243 -24.33 24.29 16.60
C GLN A 243 -23.61 22.93 16.56
N ASN A 244 -23.58 22.31 15.37
CA ASN A 244 -22.85 21.06 15.07
C ASN A 244 -22.08 21.23 13.75
N SER A 245 -21.02 20.46 13.55
CA SER A 245 -20.31 20.43 12.27
C SER A 245 -21.23 19.95 11.14
N THR A 246 -21.09 20.56 9.96
CA THR A 246 -21.80 20.14 8.74
C THR A 246 -20.95 19.16 7.93
N LEU A 247 -21.39 18.82 6.72
CA LEU A 247 -20.54 18.24 5.68
C LEU A 247 -19.44 19.23 5.26
N ASN A 248 -19.82 20.47 4.96
CA ASN A 248 -18.95 21.48 4.36
C ASN A 248 -17.92 22.08 5.33
N TRP A 249 -18.20 22.15 6.64
CA TRP A 249 -17.35 22.83 7.62
C TRP A 249 -17.43 22.21 9.04
N GLU A 250 -16.33 22.26 9.79
CA GLU A 250 -16.28 21.88 11.21
C GLU A 250 -16.83 23.01 12.10
N TYR A 251 -17.66 22.68 13.09
CA TYR A 251 -18.01 23.60 14.16
C TYR A 251 -17.05 23.43 15.33
N VAL A 252 -16.47 24.53 15.80
CA VAL A 252 -15.61 24.58 16.99
C VAL A 252 -16.41 25.24 18.11
N PRO A 253 -16.93 24.48 19.10
CA PRO A 253 -17.53 25.08 20.28
C PRO A 253 -16.49 25.82 21.12
N ILE A 254 -16.92 26.86 21.83
CA ILE A 254 -16.08 27.62 22.75
C ILE A 254 -16.72 27.68 24.14
N ARG A 255 -15.89 27.62 25.20
CA ARG A 255 -16.34 27.91 26.56
C ARG A 255 -16.10 29.40 26.86
N GLN A 256 -16.92 30.26 26.25
CA GLN A 256 -16.81 31.73 26.26
C GLN A 256 -16.37 32.32 27.61
N GLN A 257 -17.02 31.91 28.71
CA GLN A 257 -16.78 32.41 30.07
C GLN A 257 -16.80 31.29 31.12
N ARG A 258 -16.45 31.58 32.39
CA ARG A 258 -16.22 30.55 33.43
C ARG A 258 -17.38 29.58 33.61
N HIS A 259 -18.62 30.03 33.43
CA HIS A 259 -19.84 29.24 33.67
C HIS A 259 -20.77 29.06 32.45
N TRP A 260 -20.48 29.67 31.30
CA TRP A 260 -21.34 29.65 30.11
C TRP A 260 -20.51 29.66 28.80
N PRO A 261 -20.97 29.03 27.70
CA PRO A 261 -22.10 28.09 27.62
C PRO A 261 -21.78 26.75 28.31
N SER A 262 -22.72 25.81 28.37
CA SER A 262 -22.47 24.46 28.91
C SER A 262 -21.38 23.72 28.11
N TYR A 263 -20.71 22.75 28.73
CA TYR A 263 -19.62 21.99 28.09
C TYR A 263 -20.16 21.14 26.91
N PRO A 264 -19.37 20.89 25.85
CA PRO A 264 -19.77 20.05 24.70
C PRO A 264 -19.78 18.54 24.99
N THR A 265 -20.06 18.14 26.24
CA THR A 265 -20.29 16.73 26.58
C THR A 265 -21.42 16.19 25.71
N ASN A 266 -21.12 15.13 24.94
CA ASN A 266 -21.99 14.45 23.96
C ASN A 266 -22.05 15.05 22.54
N LYS A 267 -21.24 16.07 22.19
CA LYS A 267 -21.08 16.44 20.77
C LYS A 267 -20.11 15.48 20.07
N THR A 268 -20.65 14.66 19.17
CA THR A 268 -19.91 13.65 18.38
C THR A 268 -19.41 14.18 17.04
N SER A 269 -19.89 15.34 16.60
CA SER A 269 -19.61 15.95 15.29
C SER A 269 -18.36 16.86 15.27
N VAL A 270 -17.78 17.17 16.43
CA VAL A 270 -16.71 18.16 16.63
C VAL A 270 -15.45 17.49 17.15
N THR A 271 -14.26 18.00 16.81
CA THR A 271 -12.97 17.47 17.32
C THR A 271 -12.23 18.43 18.25
N HIS A 272 -12.63 19.70 18.29
CA HIS A 272 -11.99 20.79 19.03
C HIS A 272 -12.91 21.47 20.06
N LEU A 273 -12.32 22.20 21.00
CA LEU A 273 -12.97 23.08 21.97
C LEU A 273 -12.06 24.27 22.29
N SER A 274 -12.53 25.51 22.10
CA SER A 274 -11.78 26.71 22.49
C SER A 274 -12.04 27.13 23.95
N GLY A 275 -11.07 27.82 24.56
CA GLY A 275 -11.10 28.27 25.96
C GLY A 275 -11.96 29.52 26.19
N TYR A 276 -11.63 30.31 27.22
CA TYR A 276 -12.34 31.57 27.51
C TYR A 276 -11.99 32.68 26.50
N ASN A 277 -12.96 33.54 26.18
CA ASN A 277 -12.80 34.65 25.24
C ASN A 277 -12.33 35.90 25.97
N GLU A 278 -11.15 36.43 25.65
CA GLU A 278 -10.55 37.66 26.19
C GLU A 278 -10.59 37.81 27.74
N PRO A 279 -10.12 36.80 28.51
CA PRO A 279 -10.12 36.85 29.99
C PRO A 279 -9.16 37.90 30.58
N ASP A 280 -8.40 38.59 29.73
CA ASP A 280 -7.56 39.74 30.04
C ASP A 280 -8.29 41.09 29.93
N ASN A 281 -9.42 41.15 29.22
CA ASN A 281 -10.15 42.37 28.88
C ASN A 281 -11.21 42.70 29.95
N PRO A 282 -11.11 43.80 30.70
CA PRO A 282 -12.08 44.13 31.77
C PRO A 282 -13.52 44.43 31.31
N VAL A 283 -13.76 44.54 30.00
CA VAL A 283 -15.10 44.71 29.42
C VAL A 283 -15.83 43.36 29.26
N GLU A 284 -15.09 42.24 29.24
CA GLU A 284 -15.61 40.93 28.86
C GLU A 284 -16.14 40.10 30.04
N ASP A 285 -17.18 39.31 29.76
CA ASP A 285 -17.83 38.40 30.73
C ASP A 285 -16.88 37.34 31.29
N SER A 286 -15.87 36.94 30.52
CA SER A 286 -14.82 36.00 30.93
C SER A 286 -13.97 36.56 32.07
N TYR A 287 -13.51 37.81 31.96
CA TYR A 287 -12.75 38.52 32.98
C TYR A 287 -13.55 38.61 34.28
N THR A 288 -14.82 39.01 34.18
CA THR A 288 -15.70 39.13 35.36
C THR A 288 -15.98 37.77 36.00
N SER A 289 -16.36 36.76 35.21
CA SER A 289 -16.71 35.42 35.70
C SER A 289 -15.51 34.59 36.20
N LEU A 290 -14.28 34.94 35.81
CA LEU A 290 -13.03 34.41 36.37
C LEU A 290 -12.55 35.17 37.62
N GLY A 291 -13.30 36.13 38.13
CA GLY A 291 -12.90 36.95 39.27
C GLY A 291 -11.77 37.91 38.92
N SER A 292 -12.07 38.89 38.08
CA SER A 292 -11.14 39.89 37.55
C SER A 292 -9.96 39.28 36.75
N GLY A 293 -10.28 38.34 35.87
CA GLY A 293 -9.33 37.70 34.97
C GLY A 293 -8.29 36.85 35.71
N SER A 294 -8.67 36.17 36.79
CA SER A 294 -7.73 35.36 37.57
C SER A 294 -7.24 34.14 36.79
N ARG A 295 -5.93 34.08 36.52
CA ARG A 295 -5.29 32.91 35.91
C ARG A 295 -5.44 31.68 36.79
N ASP A 296 -5.38 31.83 38.12
CA ASP A 296 -5.56 30.73 39.06
C ASP A 296 -7.00 30.17 39.04
N ALA A 297 -8.01 31.02 38.84
CA ALA A 297 -9.40 30.56 38.65
C ALA A 297 -9.57 29.81 37.32
N ALA A 298 -8.92 30.27 36.24
CA ALA A 298 -8.93 29.58 34.94
C ALA A 298 -8.21 28.22 34.99
N ILE A 299 -7.09 28.14 35.71
CA ILE A 299 -6.31 26.91 35.90
C ILE A 299 -7.07 25.90 36.78
N ALA A 300 -7.69 26.34 37.87
CA ALA A 300 -8.52 25.48 38.72
C ALA A 300 -9.77 24.95 37.98
N ALA A 301 -10.27 25.68 36.98
CA ALA A 301 -11.37 25.26 36.11
C ALA A 301 -10.96 24.31 34.98
N TRP A 302 -9.71 24.38 34.52
CA TRP A 302 -9.24 23.74 33.29
C TRP A 302 -9.52 22.22 33.17
N PRO A 303 -9.43 21.41 34.25
CA PRO A 303 -9.81 19.99 34.22
C PRO A 303 -11.21 19.71 33.64
N GLU A 304 -12.17 20.64 33.77
CA GLU A 304 -13.53 20.51 33.25
C GLU A 304 -13.58 20.50 31.72
N LEU A 305 -12.68 21.25 31.06
CA LEU A 305 -12.56 21.26 29.60
C LEU A 305 -11.82 20.01 29.12
N LEU A 306 -10.79 19.57 29.85
CA LEU A 306 -10.02 18.35 29.51
C LEU A 306 -10.86 17.07 29.62
N ALA A 307 -11.81 17.01 30.56
CA ALA A 307 -12.77 15.92 30.70
C ALA A 307 -13.60 15.63 29.43
N THR A 308 -13.72 16.60 28.51
CA THR A 308 -14.38 16.36 27.22
C THR A 308 -13.63 15.38 26.32
N GLY A 309 -12.32 15.21 26.50
CA GLY A 309 -11.47 14.41 25.61
C GLY A 309 -11.33 14.94 24.18
N LEU A 310 -11.92 16.10 23.85
CA LEU A 310 -11.69 16.87 22.62
C LEU A 310 -10.29 17.49 22.64
N ARG A 311 -9.87 18.09 21.54
CA ARG A 311 -8.63 18.88 21.47
C ARG A 311 -8.88 20.32 21.93
N VAL A 312 -8.19 20.77 22.99
CA VAL A 312 -8.55 21.98 23.75
C VAL A 312 -7.54 23.12 23.52
N GLY A 313 -8.04 24.25 23.03
CA GLY A 313 -7.27 25.48 22.87
C GLY A 313 -7.14 26.27 24.17
N SER A 314 -6.12 27.12 24.28
CA SER A 314 -6.03 28.11 25.37
C SER A 314 -7.23 29.06 25.36
N PRO A 315 -7.44 29.83 26.44
CA PRO A 315 -8.19 31.07 26.34
C PRO A 315 -7.57 31.98 25.27
N ALA A 316 -8.41 32.68 24.52
CA ALA A 316 -8.00 33.60 23.46
C ALA A 316 -7.87 35.00 24.05
N CYS A 317 -6.66 35.55 24.15
CA CYS A 317 -6.46 36.91 24.69
C CYS A 317 -6.49 37.99 23.60
N THR A 318 -6.71 39.25 24.00
CA THR A 318 -6.51 40.41 23.11
C THR A 318 -5.06 40.47 22.61
N ASP A 319 -4.78 41.27 21.57
CA ASP A 319 -3.39 41.50 21.16
C ASP A 319 -2.57 42.34 22.15
N GLY A 320 -3.19 42.92 23.19
CA GLY A 320 -2.51 43.46 24.37
C GLY A 320 -2.28 42.40 25.46
N GLY A 321 -3.12 41.37 25.52
CA GLY A 321 -3.25 40.39 26.60
C GLY A 321 -2.16 39.33 26.71
N LYS A 322 -1.09 39.38 25.90
CA LYS A 322 -0.07 38.32 25.86
C LYS A 322 0.51 37.96 27.23
N TRP A 323 0.63 38.90 28.17
CA TRP A 323 1.08 38.62 29.54
C TRP A 323 0.12 37.73 30.35
N TRP A 324 -1.21 37.89 30.15
CA TRP A 324 -2.23 37.03 30.75
C TRP A 324 -2.09 35.61 30.21
N LEU A 325 -2.04 35.47 28.89
CA LEU A 325 -1.83 34.20 28.19
C LEU A 325 -0.53 33.54 28.65
N TYR A 326 0.54 34.32 28.83
CA TYR A 326 1.83 33.77 29.24
C TYR A 326 1.80 33.22 30.67
N GLU A 327 1.22 33.96 31.62
CA GLU A 327 1.09 33.46 33.00
C GLU A 327 0.14 32.25 33.07
N PHE A 328 -0.93 32.22 32.28
CA PHE A 328 -1.80 31.05 32.16
C PHE A 328 -1.05 29.83 31.62
N MET A 329 -0.33 29.97 30.51
CA MET A 329 0.41 28.85 29.90
C MET A 329 1.53 28.33 30.81
N ASP A 330 2.26 29.21 31.49
CA ASP A 330 3.29 28.83 32.47
C ASP A 330 2.69 28.05 33.65
N LYS A 331 1.53 28.50 34.19
CA LYS A 331 0.80 27.78 35.25
C LYS A 331 0.23 26.45 34.76
N ALA A 332 -0.30 26.37 33.54
CA ALA A 332 -0.84 25.14 32.96
C ALA A 332 0.25 24.08 32.81
N ASN A 333 1.40 24.47 32.24
CA ASN A 333 2.57 23.62 32.14
C ASN A 333 3.08 23.16 33.51
N ALA A 334 3.16 24.07 34.50
CA ALA A 334 3.58 23.74 35.87
C ALA A 334 2.60 22.79 36.60
N ALA A 335 1.31 22.86 36.29
CA ALA A 335 0.29 21.93 36.78
C ALA A 335 0.22 20.61 35.98
N GLY A 336 1.05 20.44 34.94
CA GLY A 336 1.02 19.30 34.03
C GLY A 336 -0.25 19.22 33.15
N LEU A 337 -1.03 20.30 33.08
CA LEU A 337 -2.31 20.37 32.39
C LEU A 337 -2.13 20.57 30.89
N ARG A 338 -2.89 19.80 30.11
CA ARG A 338 -2.83 19.84 28.65
C ARG A 338 -3.42 21.14 28.08
N VAL A 339 -2.71 21.72 27.12
CA VAL A 339 -3.22 22.72 26.16
C VAL A 339 -2.71 22.30 24.78
N ASP A 340 -3.59 22.14 23.81
CA ASP A 340 -3.30 21.47 22.53
C ASP A 340 -3.01 22.45 21.38
N TYR A 341 -3.50 23.68 21.49
CA TYR A 341 -3.20 24.82 20.64
C TYR A 341 -3.38 26.11 21.43
N ILE A 342 -2.79 27.22 20.98
CA ILE A 342 -2.91 28.53 21.60
C ILE A 342 -3.81 29.41 20.73
N ALA A 343 -4.88 29.96 21.32
CA ALA A 343 -5.76 30.92 20.69
C ALA A 343 -5.32 32.36 21.04
N ILE A 344 -5.45 33.30 20.10
CA ILE A 344 -5.13 34.72 20.27
C ILE A 344 -5.92 35.56 19.26
N HIS A 345 -6.22 36.82 19.59
CA HIS A 345 -6.84 37.79 18.67
C HIS A 345 -5.83 38.80 18.14
N TYR A 346 -6.11 39.44 16.98
CA TYR A 346 -5.25 40.48 16.42
C TYR A 346 -6.02 41.58 15.67
N TYR A 347 -6.03 42.78 16.24
CA TYR A 347 -6.68 43.95 15.67
C TYR A 347 -5.70 45.11 15.47
N ARG A 348 -4.40 44.85 15.36
CA ARG A 348 -3.40 45.92 15.16
C ARG A 348 -3.44 46.45 13.72
N CYS A 349 -3.72 47.74 13.59
CA CYS A 349 -3.83 48.41 12.29
C CYS A 349 -2.47 48.91 11.75
N GLY A 350 -2.39 49.11 10.44
CA GLY A 350 -1.17 49.62 9.78
C GLY A 350 0.00 48.64 9.82
N GLN A 351 -0.28 47.34 9.99
CA GLN A 351 0.73 46.28 10.12
C GLN A 351 0.99 45.59 8.78
N SER A 352 2.23 45.14 8.58
CA SER A 352 2.56 44.21 7.49
C SER A 352 2.35 42.75 7.92
N ALA A 353 2.22 41.85 6.96
CA ALA A 353 2.14 40.41 7.24
C ALA A 353 3.35 39.90 8.05
N ALA A 354 4.54 40.49 7.85
CA ALA A 354 5.72 40.21 8.66
C ALA A 354 5.58 40.69 10.12
N GLY A 355 4.90 41.82 10.36
CA GLY A 355 4.59 42.31 11.71
C GLY A 355 3.61 41.41 12.47
N LEU A 356 2.56 40.94 11.79
CA LEU A 356 1.66 39.90 12.31
C LEU A 356 2.43 38.60 12.59
N LYS A 357 3.26 38.14 11.65
CA LYS A 357 4.09 36.95 11.84
C LYS A 357 5.00 37.07 13.06
N SER A 358 5.70 38.19 13.24
CA SER A 358 6.56 38.43 14.41
C SER A 358 5.80 38.40 15.73
N PHE A 359 4.58 38.98 15.78
CA PHE A 359 3.75 38.96 16.98
C PHE A 359 3.33 37.54 17.39
N LEU A 360 2.98 36.69 16.42
CA LEU A 360 2.56 35.30 16.65
C LEU A 360 3.76 34.36 16.87
N GLN A 361 4.89 34.61 16.17
CA GLN A 361 6.15 33.88 16.31
C GLN A 361 6.68 33.99 17.74
N GLU A 362 6.58 35.16 18.38
CA GLU A 362 6.98 35.34 19.80
C GLU A 362 6.19 34.43 20.77
N ILE A 363 4.92 34.15 20.48
CA ILE A 363 4.08 33.22 21.26
C ILE A 363 4.51 31.77 20.97
N TRP A 364 4.74 31.44 19.70
CA TRP A 364 5.20 30.11 19.30
C TRP A 364 6.61 29.78 19.80
N ASP A 365 7.54 30.74 19.82
CA ASP A 365 8.92 30.56 20.29
C ASP A 365 8.97 30.22 21.79
N LYS A 366 7.98 30.65 22.59
CA LYS A 366 7.93 30.35 24.03
C LYS A 366 7.34 28.98 24.38
N TYR A 367 6.42 28.43 23.56
CA TYR A 367 5.68 27.21 23.92
C TYR A 367 5.70 26.09 22.86
N HIS A 368 6.10 26.40 21.63
CA HIS A 368 6.04 25.52 20.46
C HIS A 368 4.69 24.81 20.25
N LYS A 369 3.59 25.48 20.62
CA LYS A 369 2.21 25.02 20.41
C LYS A 369 1.65 25.59 19.10
N PRO A 370 0.83 24.83 18.35
CA PRO A 370 0.13 25.38 17.19
C PRO A 370 -0.69 26.63 17.56
N ILE A 371 -0.62 27.66 16.72
CA ILE A 371 -1.30 28.94 16.93
C ILE A 371 -2.60 28.96 16.13
N TRP A 372 -3.69 29.39 16.77
CA TRP A 372 -4.98 29.68 16.16
C TRP A 372 -5.25 31.17 16.30
N LEU A 373 -5.32 31.89 15.18
CA LEU A 373 -5.71 33.30 15.17
C LEU A 373 -7.25 33.37 15.10
N THR A 374 -7.92 33.20 16.25
CA THR A 374 -9.38 32.99 16.30
C THR A 374 -10.17 34.21 15.87
N GLU A 375 -9.62 35.42 16.03
CA GLU A 375 -10.17 36.64 15.46
C GLU A 375 -9.03 37.52 14.91
N PHE A 376 -9.22 38.09 13.72
CA PHE A 376 -8.37 39.19 13.25
C PHE A 376 -9.06 40.09 12.22
N ASN A 377 -8.53 41.31 12.09
CA ASN A 377 -8.74 42.18 10.93
C ASN A 377 -7.57 43.21 10.84
N ASN A 378 -7.45 43.96 9.74
CA ASN A 378 -6.44 45.02 9.57
C ASN A 378 -6.87 46.30 10.31
N GLY A 379 -6.84 46.22 11.64
CA GLY A 379 -7.41 47.24 12.50
C GLY A 379 -8.89 47.03 12.82
N ALA A 380 -9.42 48.00 13.56
CA ALA A 380 -10.82 48.12 13.95
C ALA A 380 -11.12 49.59 14.28
N ASN A 381 -12.40 49.94 14.49
CA ASN A 381 -12.80 51.31 14.85
C ASN A 381 -12.25 51.79 16.22
N TRP A 382 -11.70 50.90 17.05
CA TRP A 382 -10.98 51.21 18.29
C TRP A 382 -9.46 51.41 18.10
N THR A 383 -8.96 51.49 16.87
CA THR A 383 -7.51 51.60 16.56
C THR A 383 -7.09 53.00 16.14
N THR A 384 -5.78 53.29 16.21
CA THR A 384 -5.27 54.68 16.20
C THR A 384 -4.59 55.13 14.90
N CYS A 385 -4.66 54.35 13.82
CA CYS A 385 -4.20 54.76 12.49
C CYS A 385 -5.37 55.20 11.61
N GLY A 386 -5.09 55.92 10.52
CA GLY A 386 -6.11 56.29 9.55
C GLY A 386 -6.67 55.08 8.79
N ASP A 387 -7.92 55.18 8.36
CA ASP A 387 -8.62 54.07 7.72
C ASP A 387 -8.06 53.69 6.34
N PRO A 388 -7.98 52.39 6.04
CA PRO A 388 -7.70 51.93 4.69
C PRO A 388 -8.91 52.16 3.78
N THR A 389 -8.67 52.27 2.47
CA THR A 389 -9.72 51.97 1.49
C THR A 389 -10.09 50.48 1.53
N THR A 390 -11.24 50.09 0.99
CA THR A 390 -11.63 48.67 0.86
C THR A 390 -10.57 47.84 0.13
N ASP A 391 -9.89 48.43 -0.85
CA ASP A 391 -8.88 47.76 -1.66
C ASP A 391 -7.54 47.65 -0.92
N GLN A 392 -7.19 48.66 -0.11
CA GLN A 392 -6.04 48.58 0.81
C GLN A 392 -6.29 47.52 1.88
N ASN A 393 -7.51 47.46 2.43
CA ASN A 393 -7.90 46.40 3.37
C ASN A 393 -7.79 45.01 2.73
N ALA A 394 -8.36 44.84 1.53
CA ALA A 394 -8.27 43.61 0.75
C ALA A 394 -6.81 43.18 0.49
N THR A 395 -5.96 44.13 0.09
CA THR A 395 -4.53 43.90 -0.12
C THR A 395 -3.83 43.40 1.15
N THR A 396 -4.09 44.04 2.30
CA THR A 396 -3.50 43.63 3.58
C THR A 396 -4.02 42.26 4.04
N ILE A 397 -5.33 42.04 3.98
CA ILE A 397 -5.97 40.76 4.34
C ILE A 397 -5.43 39.61 3.48
N GLY A 398 -5.28 39.81 2.16
CA GLY A 398 -4.65 38.83 1.27
C GLY A 398 -3.22 38.48 1.70
N SER A 399 -2.40 39.49 2.01
CA SER A 399 -1.03 39.28 2.50
C SER A 399 -0.95 38.59 3.87
N PHE A 400 -1.97 38.77 4.72
CA PHE A 400 -2.08 38.07 6.01
C PHE A 400 -2.48 36.61 5.79
N ILE A 401 -3.45 36.34 4.89
CA ILE A 401 -3.86 34.99 4.49
C ILE A 401 -2.67 34.22 3.94
N ASP A 402 -1.97 34.78 2.94
CA ASP A 402 -0.78 34.18 2.36
C ASP A 402 0.20 33.80 3.48
N MET A 403 0.67 34.78 4.26
CA MET A 403 1.61 34.53 5.37
C MET A 403 1.14 33.45 6.35
N MET A 404 -0.15 33.39 6.71
CA MET A 404 -0.68 32.38 7.61
C MET A 404 -0.76 30.99 6.97
N ASP A 405 -1.11 30.91 5.69
CA ASP A 405 -1.11 29.68 4.92
C ASP A 405 0.32 29.13 4.74
N GLU A 406 1.27 30.01 4.45
CA GLU A 406 2.71 29.73 4.37
C GLU A 406 3.35 29.29 5.69
N THR A 407 2.81 29.72 6.84
CA THR A 407 3.44 29.52 8.15
C THR A 407 2.97 28.21 8.80
N PRO A 408 3.83 27.18 8.98
CA PRO A 408 3.37 25.84 9.37
C PRO A 408 2.76 25.73 10.76
N TRP A 409 3.24 26.55 11.70
CA TRP A 409 2.78 26.53 13.08
C TRP A 409 1.53 27.39 13.34
N ILE A 410 1.06 28.14 12.34
CA ILE A 410 -0.29 28.72 12.33
C ILE A 410 -1.22 27.64 11.75
N GLU A 411 -2.01 27.03 12.63
CA GLU A 411 -2.85 25.88 12.28
C GLU A 411 -4.22 26.31 11.78
N ARG A 412 -4.77 27.42 12.30
CA ARG A 412 -6.06 27.98 11.86
C ARG A 412 -6.12 29.49 12.05
N TYR A 413 -6.99 30.14 11.29
CA TYR A 413 -7.33 31.54 11.46
C TYR A 413 -8.78 31.81 11.04
N ALA A 414 -9.45 32.78 11.67
CA ALA A 414 -10.78 33.24 11.27
C ALA A 414 -10.82 34.77 11.29
N VAL A 415 -11.30 35.37 10.19
CA VAL A 415 -11.52 36.82 10.14
C VAL A 415 -12.76 37.19 10.93
N TYR A 416 -12.68 38.30 11.67
CA TYR A 416 -13.86 38.97 12.24
C TYR A 416 -14.18 40.18 11.37
N SER A 417 -15.30 40.13 10.65
CA SER A 417 -15.68 41.15 9.68
C SER A 417 -16.11 42.45 10.36
N ASN A 418 -17.00 42.35 11.35
CA ASN A 418 -17.83 43.43 11.87
C ASN A 418 -17.11 44.38 12.83
N VAL A 419 -15.94 44.86 12.43
CA VAL A 419 -15.17 45.91 13.12
C VAL A 419 -15.46 47.31 12.58
N GLU A 420 -15.62 47.45 11.25
CA GLU A 420 -15.89 48.72 10.57
C GLU A 420 -16.23 48.54 9.08
N TRP A 421 -16.86 49.54 8.45
CA TRP A 421 -17.39 49.39 7.09
C TRP A 421 -16.30 49.18 6.02
N GLN A 422 -15.15 49.85 6.14
CA GLN A 422 -13.98 49.71 5.26
C GLN A 422 -13.31 48.32 5.39
N ARG A 423 -13.51 47.70 6.56
CA ARG A 423 -12.82 46.48 7.03
C ARG A 423 -13.69 45.22 6.97
N ASN A 424 -14.99 45.38 6.73
CA ASN A 424 -15.95 44.30 6.52
C ASN A 424 -15.59 43.40 5.33
N MET A 425 -15.97 42.12 5.43
CA MET A 425 -15.95 41.14 4.34
C MET A 425 -17.23 41.19 3.48
N THR A 426 -18.34 41.69 4.03
CA THR A 426 -19.67 41.69 3.38
C THR A 426 -20.27 43.10 3.27
N TRP A 427 -21.14 43.29 2.28
CA TRP A 427 -21.96 44.49 2.10
C TRP A 427 -23.29 44.15 1.41
N ASP A 428 -24.17 45.13 1.21
CA ASP A 428 -25.44 44.92 0.52
C ASP A 428 -25.19 44.58 -0.97
N ALA A 429 -25.62 43.39 -1.41
CA ALA A 429 -25.45 42.91 -2.79
C ALA A 429 -26.15 43.80 -3.85
N ARG A 430 -26.98 44.76 -3.44
CA ARG A 430 -27.54 45.79 -4.33
C ARG A 430 -26.54 46.90 -4.69
N TRP A 431 -25.39 46.97 -4.01
CA TRP A 431 -24.35 47.98 -4.26
C TRP A 431 -23.28 47.51 -5.25
N ASP A 432 -23.09 46.19 -5.43
CA ASP A 432 -22.00 45.61 -6.24
C ASP A 432 -22.44 44.89 -7.52
N GLY A 433 -23.74 44.68 -7.70
CA GLY A 433 -24.29 43.98 -8.87
C GLY A 433 -24.47 42.46 -8.70
N GLY A 434 -24.25 41.91 -7.50
CA GLY A 434 -24.79 40.59 -7.13
C GLY A 434 -23.90 39.67 -6.29
N SER A 435 -22.80 40.14 -5.68
CA SER A 435 -21.91 39.26 -4.89
C SER A 435 -22.15 39.35 -3.38
N GLY A 436 -22.44 40.54 -2.86
CA GLY A 436 -22.57 40.78 -1.41
C GLY A 436 -21.24 40.74 -0.64
N LEU A 437 -20.11 40.63 -1.33
CA LEU A 437 -18.77 40.65 -0.74
C LEU A 437 -18.02 41.93 -1.08
N THR A 438 -17.31 42.48 -0.09
CA THR A 438 -16.33 43.54 -0.33
C THR A 438 -15.11 42.95 -1.07
N PRO A 439 -14.21 43.77 -1.64
CA PRO A 439 -12.94 43.31 -2.20
C PRO A 439 -12.14 42.40 -1.24
N ALA A 440 -12.20 42.67 0.07
CA ALA A 440 -11.56 41.82 1.08
C ALA A 440 -12.28 40.48 1.25
N GLY A 441 -13.62 40.46 1.25
CA GLY A 441 -14.40 39.22 1.29
C GLY A 441 -14.22 38.36 0.04
N VAL A 442 -14.05 38.95 -1.14
CA VAL A 442 -13.74 38.24 -2.39
C VAL A 442 -12.38 37.54 -2.29
N ILE A 443 -11.34 38.27 -1.86
CA ILE A 443 -10.00 37.69 -1.62
C ILE A 443 -10.07 36.57 -0.58
N TYR A 444 -10.75 36.81 0.55
CA TYR A 444 -10.94 35.82 1.61
C TYR A 444 -11.66 34.56 1.12
N ARG A 445 -12.67 34.70 0.24
CA ARG A 445 -13.40 33.56 -0.34
C ARG A 445 -12.53 32.74 -1.31
N ASP A 446 -11.83 33.42 -2.20
CA ASP A 446 -11.22 32.80 -3.39
C ASP A 446 -9.80 32.27 -3.16
N GLN A 447 -9.03 32.82 -2.19
CA GLN A 447 -7.79 32.20 -1.73
C GLN A 447 -8.08 30.82 -1.10
N LYS A 448 -7.47 29.76 -1.65
CA LYS A 448 -7.52 28.40 -1.10
C LYS A 448 -6.41 28.21 -0.06
N SER A 449 -6.76 27.61 1.07
CA SER A 449 -5.89 27.46 2.25
C SER A 449 -5.48 25.99 2.48
N PRO A 450 -4.25 25.70 2.98
CA PRO A 450 -3.78 24.38 3.37
C PRO A 450 -4.69 23.70 4.39
N ILE A 451 -4.54 22.37 4.51
CA ILE A 451 -4.96 21.63 5.72
C ILE A 451 -4.25 22.24 6.93
N GLY A 452 -4.99 22.50 8.00
CA GLY A 452 -4.47 23.22 9.16
C GLY A 452 -3.58 22.37 10.05
N TYR A 453 -4.05 21.19 10.43
CA TYR A 453 -3.30 20.26 11.25
C TYR A 453 -2.27 19.49 10.41
N LEU A 454 -1.02 19.52 10.84
CA LEU A 454 0.03 18.63 10.36
C LEU A 454 0.20 17.51 11.38
N GLN A 455 0.21 16.25 10.95
CA GLN A 455 0.39 15.12 11.86
C GLN A 455 1.71 15.24 12.62
N GLU A 456 1.64 15.09 13.96
CA GLU A 456 2.84 14.88 14.77
C GLU A 456 3.49 13.55 14.37
N ASP A 457 4.65 13.60 13.72
CA ASP A 457 5.49 12.43 13.49
C ASP A 457 6.11 11.98 14.82
N TYR A 458 5.39 11.11 15.53
CA TYR A 458 5.93 10.39 16.67
C TYR A 458 7.10 9.52 16.24
N ILE A 459 8.12 9.42 17.10
CA ILE A 459 9.41 8.80 16.77
C ILE A 459 9.26 7.30 16.51
N MET A 460 8.91 6.96 15.28
CA MET A 460 9.46 5.81 14.61
C MET A 460 10.95 6.10 14.44
N GLY A 461 11.79 5.40 15.19
CA GLY A 461 13.24 5.48 14.97
C GLY A 461 13.52 5.08 13.52
N VAL A 462 14.20 5.96 12.76
CA VAL A 462 14.50 5.73 11.35
C VAL A 462 15.19 4.38 11.19
N LYS A 463 14.46 3.42 10.60
CA LYS A 463 14.91 2.02 10.46
C LYS A 463 16.18 1.94 9.60
N ARG A 464 16.30 2.87 8.66
CA ARG A 464 17.45 3.08 7.77
C ARG A 464 17.40 4.46 7.14
N GLY A 465 18.53 5.11 6.88
CA GLY A 465 18.63 6.38 6.13
C GLY A 465 18.38 6.26 4.62
N VAL A 466 17.30 5.58 4.21
CA VAL A 466 16.91 5.39 2.79
C VAL A 466 15.51 5.94 2.57
N VAL A 467 15.30 6.67 1.48
CA VAL A 467 14.00 7.24 1.08
C VAL A 467 13.82 7.12 -0.42
N GLN A 468 12.62 6.80 -0.89
CA GLN A 468 12.22 6.90 -2.29
C GLN A 468 10.89 7.67 -2.37
N LEU A 469 10.92 8.90 -2.89
CA LEU A 469 9.74 9.75 -3.08
C LEU A 469 9.48 9.91 -4.58
N ALA A 470 8.47 9.19 -5.10
CA ALA A 470 7.99 9.39 -6.48
C ALA A 470 7.28 10.74 -6.68
N LEU A 471 6.81 11.37 -5.59
CA LEU A 471 6.16 12.68 -5.58
C LEU A 471 4.84 12.79 -6.39
N ASP A 472 4.26 11.65 -6.79
CA ASP A 472 2.92 11.49 -7.39
C ASP A 472 1.77 11.98 -6.49
N GLY A 473 1.61 13.29 -6.36
CA GLY A 473 0.56 13.93 -5.55
C GLY A 473 0.83 13.92 -4.04
N ASN A 474 1.91 13.28 -3.58
CA ASN A 474 2.19 13.07 -2.15
C ASN A 474 3.68 12.76 -1.85
N THR A 475 4.07 12.86 -0.59
CA THR A 475 5.45 12.64 -0.08
C THR A 475 5.67 11.28 0.60
N ARG A 476 4.93 10.24 0.21
CA ARG A 476 5.07 8.86 0.73
C ARG A 476 6.40 8.25 0.32
N ASP A 477 7.08 7.62 1.28
CA ASP A 477 8.25 6.78 1.01
C ASP A 477 7.84 5.41 0.45
N THR A 478 8.31 5.08 -0.75
CA THR A 478 8.04 3.79 -1.42
C THR A 478 9.11 2.73 -1.14
N SER A 479 10.26 3.12 -0.55
CA SER A 479 11.39 2.21 -0.29
C SER A 479 11.05 1.11 0.73
N GLY A 480 10.05 1.35 1.58
CA GLY A 480 9.55 0.39 2.56
C GLY A 480 10.07 0.58 3.99
N TYR A 481 10.88 1.63 4.24
CA TYR A 481 11.25 2.01 5.61
C TYR A 481 10.22 2.96 6.26
N ASP A 482 9.38 3.61 5.43
CA ASP A 482 8.33 4.59 5.75
C ASP A 482 8.87 5.96 6.22
N ASN A 483 10.02 6.35 5.67
CA ASN A 483 10.69 7.62 5.93
C ASN A 483 10.08 8.80 5.13
N ARG A 484 8.74 8.87 5.10
CA ARG A 484 7.97 9.87 4.36
C ARG A 484 8.33 11.30 4.74
N GLY A 485 8.16 12.24 3.80
CA GLY A 485 8.33 13.67 4.06
C GLY A 485 7.03 14.34 4.52
N VAL A 486 7.14 15.37 5.36
CA VAL A 486 6.06 16.30 5.70
C VAL A 486 6.17 17.54 4.81
N CYS A 487 5.11 17.84 4.06
CA CYS A 487 5.01 19.09 3.31
C CYS A 487 4.76 20.28 4.22
N TYR A 488 5.32 21.42 3.85
CA TYR A 488 5.06 22.73 4.40
C TYR A 488 4.66 23.68 3.26
N GLY A 489 3.66 24.53 3.50
CA GLY A 489 2.92 25.24 2.45
C GLY A 489 1.84 24.38 1.79
N VAL A 490 1.42 24.74 0.58
CA VAL A 490 0.61 23.89 -0.31
C VAL A 490 1.39 23.66 -1.60
N PRO A 491 2.29 22.67 -1.65
CA PRO A 491 2.87 22.23 -2.90
C PRO A 491 1.77 21.75 -3.85
N THR A 492 1.69 22.38 -5.01
CA THR A 492 0.91 21.86 -6.13
C THR A 492 1.70 20.75 -6.80
N TYR A 493 1.00 19.74 -7.31
CA TYR A 493 1.62 18.65 -8.04
C TYR A 493 1.31 18.82 -9.53
N THR A 494 2.37 18.89 -10.33
CA THR A 494 2.30 19.20 -11.78
C THR A 494 2.94 18.06 -12.58
N ALA A 495 2.86 18.07 -13.91
CA ALA A 495 3.49 17.01 -14.70
C ALA A 495 5.00 16.92 -14.41
N GLY A 496 5.46 15.72 -14.04
CA GLY A 496 6.85 15.43 -13.74
C GLY A 496 7.70 15.13 -14.97
N GLN A 497 8.89 14.62 -14.73
CA GLN A 497 9.66 13.82 -15.67
C GLN A 497 9.10 12.39 -15.72
N ASN A 498 8.71 11.84 -14.56
CA ASN A 498 7.83 10.67 -14.42
C ASN A 498 6.61 11.09 -13.59
N GLY A 499 5.40 10.62 -13.92
CA GLY A 499 4.20 10.88 -13.11
C GLY A 499 3.95 12.38 -12.81
N GLN A 500 3.86 12.73 -11.52
CA GLN A 500 3.76 14.11 -11.04
C GLN A 500 4.96 14.56 -10.21
N ALA A 501 5.40 15.80 -10.42
CA ALA A 501 6.41 16.48 -9.62
C ALA A 501 5.83 17.48 -8.62
N ILE A 502 6.51 17.62 -7.48
CA ILE A 502 6.17 18.61 -6.44
C ILE A 502 6.68 20.02 -6.86
N ASP A 503 5.82 21.03 -6.78
CA ASP A 503 6.16 22.42 -7.16
C ASP A 503 6.54 23.26 -5.92
N LEU A 504 7.84 23.47 -5.74
CA LEU A 504 8.39 24.30 -4.68
C LEU A 504 8.53 25.73 -5.23
N ASN A 505 7.57 26.58 -4.89
CA ASN A 505 7.31 27.87 -5.54
C ASN A 505 8.31 29.00 -5.23
N GLY A 506 9.41 28.74 -4.51
CA GLY A 506 10.39 29.75 -4.09
C GLY A 506 9.95 30.69 -2.96
N SER A 507 8.66 30.70 -2.59
CA SER A 507 8.12 31.55 -1.51
C SER A 507 7.94 30.78 -0.20
N ASN A 508 7.27 29.63 -0.25
CA ASN A 508 6.74 28.97 0.94
C ASN A 508 6.77 27.43 0.94
N ASN A 509 6.78 26.80 -0.23
CA ASN A 509 6.69 25.35 -0.32
C ASN A 509 8.05 24.70 -0.05
N TYR A 510 8.10 23.78 0.91
CA TYR A 510 9.26 22.92 1.18
C TYR A 510 8.82 21.60 1.83
N VAL A 511 9.71 20.62 1.92
CA VAL A 511 9.45 19.33 2.59
C VAL A 511 10.48 19.12 3.69
N LYS A 512 10.08 18.49 4.81
CA LYS A 512 10.99 18.02 5.85
C LYS A 512 10.91 16.50 5.96
N LEU A 513 12.06 15.85 6.04
CA LEU A 513 12.23 14.42 6.26
C LEU A 513 12.43 14.11 7.75
N PRO A 514 12.25 12.85 8.18
CA PRO A 514 12.41 12.45 9.57
C PRO A 514 13.79 12.79 10.14
N PRO A 515 13.94 12.90 11.47
CA PRO A 515 15.24 12.97 12.12
C PRO A 515 16.14 11.79 11.73
N ALA A 516 17.45 11.96 11.84
CA ALA A 516 18.48 10.96 11.55
C ALA A 516 18.62 10.46 10.10
N ILE A 517 17.86 10.99 9.13
CA ILE A 517 17.88 10.50 7.73
C ILE A 517 19.26 10.60 7.05
N ALA A 518 20.14 11.49 7.55
CA ALA A 518 21.50 11.71 7.05
C ALA A 518 22.60 11.29 8.06
N ASN A 519 22.28 10.46 9.07
CA ASN A 519 23.22 10.05 10.13
C ASN A 519 24.23 8.98 9.64
N THR A 520 25.12 9.33 8.73
CA THR A 520 26.00 8.36 8.06
C THR A 520 27.27 9.01 7.50
N ASN A 521 28.32 8.19 7.34
CA ASN A 521 29.58 8.54 6.65
C ASN A 521 29.59 8.08 5.18
N ALA A 522 28.48 7.54 4.69
CA ALA A 522 28.25 7.13 3.31
C ALA A 522 26.83 7.60 2.92
N PHE A 523 26.70 8.43 1.90
CA PHE A 523 25.43 9.08 1.58
C PHE A 523 25.24 9.25 0.07
N THR A 524 24.00 9.17 -0.38
CA THR A 524 23.56 9.65 -1.70
C THR A 524 22.27 10.44 -1.59
N PHE A 525 22.19 11.54 -2.34
CA PHE A 525 20.96 12.16 -2.79
C PHE A 525 20.93 12.11 -4.31
N ALA A 526 19.81 11.74 -4.91
CA ALA A 526 19.55 11.82 -6.35
C ALA A 526 18.09 12.26 -6.57
N ALA A 527 17.85 13.09 -7.58
CA ALA A 527 16.51 13.53 -7.98
C ALA A 527 16.48 14.02 -9.42
N TRP A 528 15.30 13.97 -10.04
CA TRP A 528 14.98 14.88 -11.14
C TRP A 528 14.67 16.26 -10.58
N VAL A 529 15.29 17.29 -11.16
CA VAL A 529 15.21 18.68 -10.70
C VAL A 529 14.94 19.60 -11.90
N ASN A 530 13.93 20.45 -11.80
CA ASN A 530 13.67 21.51 -12.77
C ASN A 530 13.66 22.86 -12.04
N TRP A 531 14.81 23.54 -12.05
CA TRP A 531 15.01 24.78 -11.32
C TRP A 531 14.57 25.98 -12.19
N ASN A 532 13.67 26.83 -11.67
CA ASN A 532 13.18 28.01 -12.40
C ASN A 532 14.23 29.14 -12.48
N GLY A 533 15.36 29.00 -11.77
CA GLY A 533 16.33 30.08 -11.56
C GLY A 533 16.00 30.93 -10.34
N GLY A 534 16.97 31.76 -9.93
CA GLY A 534 16.80 32.66 -8.80
C GLY A 534 18.11 33.20 -8.23
N THR A 535 17.99 33.82 -7.06
CA THR A 535 19.10 34.28 -6.23
C THR A 535 19.95 33.11 -5.72
N ALA A 536 21.18 33.42 -5.27
CA ALA A 536 22.09 32.43 -4.72
C ALA A 536 21.55 31.80 -3.41
N ASN A 537 22.14 30.65 -3.04
CA ASN A 537 21.87 29.91 -1.79
C ASN A 537 20.49 29.23 -1.66
N GLN A 538 19.66 29.20 -2.70
CA GLN A 538 18.54 28.24 -2.74
C GLN A 538 19.06 26.81 -2.52
N ARG A 539 18.30 25.93 -1.85
CA ARG A 539 18.76 24.57 -1.52
C ARG A 539 17.83 23.51 -2.12
N ILE A 540 18.38 22.58 -2.90
CA ILE A 540 17.67 21.38 -3.33
C ILE A 540 17.43 20.49 -2.10
N PHE A 541 18.48 20.27 -1.30
CA PHE A 541 18.37 19.76 0.06
C PHE A 541 19.33 20.52 1.00
N ASP A 542 18.99 20.55 2.29
CA ASP A 542 19.84 21.04 3.39
C ASP A 542 19.51 20.23 4.66
N PHE A 543 20.42 19.35 5.06
CA PHE A 543 20.23 18.36 6.13
C PHE A 543 21.15 18.67 7.31
N GLY A 544 20.60 18.88 8.51
CA GLY A 544 21.39 19.34 9.65
C GLY A 544 20.62 19.50 10.96
N ASN A 545 21.10 20.42 11.79
CA ASN A 545 20.53 20.79 13.08
C ASN A 545 20.38 22.30 13.27
N ASP A 546 21.36 23.09 12.82
CA ASP A 546 21.37 24.54 12.88
C ASP A 546 22.25 25.12 11.75
N THR A 547 22.69 26.37 11.88
CA THR A 547 23.64 27.01 10.95
C THR A 547 25.10 26.64 11.21
N ASN A 548 25.41 25.79 12.18
CA ASN A 548 26.75 25.25 12.47
C ASN A 548 26.91 23.80 12.01
N GLN A 549 25.84 23.01 11.99
CA GLN A 549 25.82 21.62 11.53
C GLN A 549 24.80 21.43 10.40
N PHE A 550 25.29 21.31 9.16
CA PHE A 550 24.47 21.11 7.96
C PHE A 550 25.26 20.53 6.77
N PHE A 551 24.58 19.82 5.87
CA PHE A 551 25.07 19.33 4.58
C PHE A 551 24.02 19.61 3.50
N PHE A 552 24.42 20.30 2.42
CA PHE A 552 23.49 20.87 1.45
C PHE A 552 23.90 20.62 0.00
N LEU A 553 22.93 20.74 -0.91
CA LEU A 553 23.12 20.96 -2.34
C LEU A 553 22.38 22.22 -2.79
N SER A 554 23.08 23.14 -3.46
CA SER A 554 22.53 24.38 -4.01
C SER A 554 22.77 24.45 -5.53
N PRO A 555 21.77 24.83 -6.35
CA PRO A 555 21.90 24.90 -7.80
C PRO A 555 22.77 26.08 -8.28
N ASN A 556 22.92 27.11 -7.43
CA ASN A 556 23.70 28.31 -7.71
C ASN A 556 24.20 28.98 -6.42
N VAL A 557 25.52 28.98 -6.24
CA VAL A 557 26.26 29.85 -5.32
C VAL A 557 27.35 30.52 -6.15
N ALA A 558 27.27 31.85 -6.31
CA ALA A 558 28.23 32.65 -7.09
C ALA A 558 28.47 32.19 -8.56
N GLY A 559 27.49 31.53 -9.19
CA GLY A 559 27.59 31.01 -10.56
C GLY A 559 27.87 29.49 -10.65
N GLU A 560 27.94 28.80 -9.51
CA GLU A 560 28.30 27.38 -9.43
C GLU A 560 27.21 26.54 -8.75
N MET A 561 26.94 25.32 -9.23
CA MET A 561 26.21 24.33 -8.47
C MET A 561 27.16 23.73 -7.43
N ARG A 562 26.77 23.79 -6.15
CA ARG A 562 27.67 23.56 -5.02
C ARG A 562 27.06 22.61 -4.01
N VAL A 563 27.84 21.59 -3.62
CA VAL A 563 27.57 20.76 -2.44
C VAL A 563 28.55 21.17 -1.34
N GLY A 564 28.10 21.25 -0.09
CA GLY A 564 28.97 21.62 1.01
C GLY A 564 28.48 21.16 2.37
N LEU A 565 29.42 21.05 3.31
CA LEU A 565 29.22 20.53 4.66
C LEU A 565 29.84 21.47 5.69
N ARG A 566 29.13 21.65 6.81
CA ARG A 566 29.62 22.29 8.03
C ARG A 566 29.27 21.37 9.22
N ASN A 567 30.22 21.14 10.12
CA ASN A 567 30.00 20.37 11.35
C ASN A 567 30.71 21.09 12.51
N GLY A 568 29.97 21.98 13.19
CA GLY A 568 30.51 22.87 14.21
C GLY A 568 30.91 24.25 13.69
N SER A 569 31.56 25.06 14.54
CA SER A 569 31.77 26.49 14.31
C SER A 569 32.82 26.87 13.24
N GLY A 570 33.47 25.89 12.60
CA GLY A 570 34.45 26.12 11.53
C GLY A 570 33.84 26.69 10.24
N THR A 571 34.65 26.86 9.19
CA THR A 571 34.19 27.26 7.84
C THR A 571 33.56 26.07 7.10
N THR A 572 32.46 26.31 6.38
CA THR A 572 31.84 25.32 5.50
C THR A 572 32.81 24.86 4.40
N GLY A 573 33.09 23.56 4.32
CA GLY A 573 33.80 22.95 3.19
C GLY A 573 32.84 22.73 2.02
N SER A 574 33.30 22.88 0.77
CA SER A 574 32.44 22.67 -0.39
C SER A 574 33.21 22.27 -1.65
N ILE A 575 32.56 21.51 -2.54
CA ILE A 575 33.00 21.32 -3.93
C ILE A 575 31.91 21.84 -4.88
N ALA A 576 32.33 22.25 -6.08
CA ALA A 576 31.49 23.01 -6.98
C ALA A 576 31.70 22.63 -8.46
N THR A 577 30.68 22.89 -9.27
CA THR A 577 30.68 22.74 -10.74
C THR A 577 29.84 23.87 -11.35
N SER A 578 29.65 23.92 -12.67
CA SER A 578 28.78 24.91 -13.32
C SER A 578 27.36 24.92 -12.72
N ALA A 579 26.74 26.09 -12.60
CA ALA A 579 25.35 26.22 -12.14
C ALA A 579 24.38 25.29 -12.89
N LEU A 580 23.33 24.87 -12.19
CA LEU A 580 22.30 24.00 -12.75
C LEU A 580 21.54 24.72 -13.89
N PRO A 581 21.31 24.08 -15.04
CA PRO A 581 20.46 24.65 -16.10
C PRO A 581 19.06 24.98 -15.60
N THR A 582 18.52 26.12 -16.04
CA THR A 582 17.18 26.60 -15.65
C THR A 582 16.08 26.12 -16.59
N GLY A 583 14.84 26.01 -16.09
CA GLY A 583 13.62 25.79 -16.87
C GLY A 583 13.56 24.46 -17.62
N SER A 584 14.35 23.47 -17.22
CA SER A 584 14.44 22.15 -17.85
C SER A 584 14.70 21.07 -16.79
N TRP A 585 14.18 19.86 -17.01
CA TRP A 585 14.46 18.70 -16.16
C TRP A 585 15.92 18.26 -16.31
N GLN A 586 16.60 18.10 -15.18
CA GLN A 586 17.98 17.65 -15.05
C GLN A 586 18.04 16.59 -13.93
N HIS A 587 18.69 15.45 -14.14
CA HIS A 587 18.90 14.49 -13.06
C HIS A 587 20.17 14.88 -12.30
N VAL A 588 20.02 15.29 -11.05
CA VAL A 588 21.11 15.79 -10.20
C VAL A 588 21.35 14.78 -9.09
N ALA A 589 22.61 14.39 -8.88
CA ALA A 589 22.97 13.55 -7.75
C ALA A 589 24.25 14.00 -7.04
N VAL A 590 24.29 13.76 -5.74
CA VAL A 590 25.42 13.98 -4.84
C VAL A 590 25.72 12.65 -4.15
N THR A 591 26.97 12.20 -4.19
CA THR A 591 27.41 11.04 -3.40
C THR A 591 28.59 11.40 -2.53
N MET A 592 28.64 10.86 -1.32
CA MET A 592 29.68 11.16 -0.33
C MET A 592 30.09 9.86 0.37
N GLN A 593 31.39 9.51 0.30
CA GLN A 593 31.96 8.32 0.92
C GLN A 593 33.17 8.72 1.77
N GLY A 594 33.03 8.63 3.10
CA GLY A 594 33.92 9.33 4.01
C GLY A 594 33.96 10.81 3.65
N SER A 595 35.16 11.40 3.62
CA SER A 595 35.34 12.80 3.22
C SER A 595 35.25 13.05 1.70
N THR A 596 35.13 12.02 0.87
CA THR A 596 35.11 12.19 -0.60
C THR A 596 33.68 12.46 -1.09
N ALA A 597 33.42 13.69 -1.52
CA ALA A 597 32.16 14.10 -2.15
C ALA A 597 32.27 14.14 -3.68
N ARG A 598 31.13 13.96 -4.36
CA ARG A 598 30.96 14.00 -5.81
C ARG A 598 29.66 14.70 -6.19
N ILE A 599 29.66 15.38 -7.34
CA ILE A 599 28.44 15.89 -7.99
C ILE A 599 28.31 15.23 -9.36
N TYR A 600 27.12 14.75 -9.68
CA TYR A 600 26.72 14.19 -10.97
C TYR A 600 25.58 15.02 -11.56
N LEU A 601 25.61 15.18 -12.88
CA LEU A 601 24.55 15.82 -13.67
C LEU A 601 24.27 14.93 -14.88
N ASN A 602 23.01 14.52 -15.04
CA ASN A 602 22.55 13.59 -16.08
C ASN A 602 23.44 12.33 -16.18
N GLY A 603 23.71 11.71 -15.04
CA GLY A 603 24.50 10.47 -14.91
C GLY A 603 26.02 10.68 -14.97
N VAL A 604 26.48 11.79 -15.53
CA VAL A 604 27.91 12.08 -15.71
C VAL A 604 28.47 12.79 -14.47
N GLN A 605 29.56 12.26 -13.90
CA GLN A 605 30.29 12.89 -12.80
C GLN A 605 30.92 14.21 -13.27
N GLN A 606 30.53 15.33 -12.65
CA GLN A 606 31.01 16.66 -13.00
C GLN A 606 32.25 17.06 -12.18
N VAL A 607 32.28 16.69 -10.89
CA VAL A 607 33.39 17.00 -9.97
C VAL A 607 33.48 15.96 -8.85
N GLN A 608 34.69 15.74 -8.36
CA GLN A 608 35.00 15.00 -7.13
C GLN A 608 35.97 15.85 -6.30
N GLY A 609 35.83 15.82 -4.97
CA GLY A 609 36.81 16.43 -4.06
C GLY A 609 36.55 16.05 -2.60
N THR A 610 37.19 16.77 -1.68
CA THR A 610 37.19 16.44 -0.25
C THR A 610 36.41 17.48 0.55
N LEU A 611 35.46 17.04 1.37
CA LEU A 611 34.83 17.84 2.41
C LEU A 611 35.48 17.53 3.76
N SER A 612 35.77 18.57 4.53
CA SER A 612 36.30 18.43 5.89
C SER A 612 35.18 18.03 6.86
N ASP A 613 35.42 16.95 7.62
CA ASP A 613 34.49 16.24 8.49
C ASP A 613 33.47 15.34 7.72
N PRO A 614 33.56 14.00 7.82
CA PRO A 614 32.91 13.08 6.87
C PRO A 614 31.51 12.59 7.26
N ALA A 615 30.96 12.98 8.41
CA ALA A 615 29.72 12.40 8.93
C ALA A 615 28.85 13.42 9.66
N LEU A 616 27.60 13.55 9.23
CA LEU A 616 26.56 14.12 10.08
C LEU A 616 26.04 13.05 11.05
N SER A 617 25.62 13.49 12.24
CA SER A 617 24.96 12.62 13.21
C SER A 617 23.99 13.43 14.07
N GLY A 618 22.87 12.80 14.43
CA GLY A 618 21.78 13.40 15.19
C GLY A 618 20.98 14.48 14.44
N THR A 619 20.85 14.45 13.10
CA THR A 619 20.18 15.54 12.37
C THR A 619 18.68 15.61 12.62
N MET A 620 18.15 16.76 13.03
CA MET A 620 16.74 17.00 13.38
C MET A 620 16.02 17.91 12.37
N GLN A 621 16.76 18.57 11.49
CA GLN A 621 16.28 19.51 10.48
C GLN A 621 16.75 19.06 9.09
N ASN A 622 15.99 18.15 8.47
CA ASN A 622 16.34 17.54 7.19
C ASN A 622 15.41 18.06 6.09
N TYR A 623 15.78 19.15 5.42
CA TYR A 623 14.92 19.85 4.47
C TYR A 623 15.20 19.52 3.00
N LEU A 624 14.13 19.48 2.20
CA LEU A 624 14.14 19.57 0.74
C LEU A 624 13.53 20.93 0.37
N GLY A 625 14.20 21.71 -0.47
CA GLY A 625 13.72 23.03 -0.90
C GLY A 625 13.96 24.21 0.06
N LYS A 626 14.52 23.98 1.26
CA LYS A 626 14.72 25.01 2.29
C LYS A 626 16.15 24.99 2.84
N SER A 627 16.69 26.16 3.19
CA SER A 627 17.97 26.34 3.88
C SER A 627 17.85 26.32 5.40
N GLN A 628 18.91 25.83 6.03
CA GLN A 628 19.22 25.96 7.45
C GLN A 628 19.46 27.42 7.88
N TRP A 629 19.83 28.30 6.94
CA TRP A 629 19.98 29.73 7.18
C TRP A 629 18.63 30.46 6.98
N PRO A 630 18.07 31.12 8.00
CA PRO A 630 16.73 31.73 7.89
C PRO A 630 16.59 32.88 6.87
N ALA A 631 17.70 33.44 6.40
CA ALA A 631 17.75 34.53 5.43
C ALA A 631 18.05 34.07 3.99
N ASP A 632 18.33 32.78 3.77
CA ASP A 632 18.46 32.23 2.41
C ASP A 632 17.08 31.99 1.79
N PRO A 633 16.93 32.17 0.46
CA PRO A 633 15.69 31.92 -0.26
C PRO A 633 15.31 30.43 -0.28
N LEU A 634 14.00 30.13 -0.35
CA LEU A 634 13.53 28.79 -0.68
C LEU A 634 13.82 28.46 -2.15
N PHE A 635 13.88 27.17 -2.46
CA PHE A 635 14.05 26.67 -3.81
C PHE A 635 12.85 27.04 -4.69
N ASN A 636 13.13 27.63 -5.84
CA ASN A 636 12.15 27.97 -6.87
C ASN A 636 12.27 26.94 -8.02
N GLY A 637 11.44 25.90 -8.00
CA GLY A 637 11.49 24.83 -8.98
C GLY A 637 10.80 23.55 -8.51
N LYS A 638 10.92 22.51 -9.33
CA LYS A 638 10.22 21.25 -9.16
C LYS A 638 11.19 20.12 -8.85
N LEU A 639 10.75 19.18 -8.01
CA LEU A 639 11.49 17.95 -7.67
C LEU A 639 10.64 16.73 -8.02
N ASP A 640 11.31 15.65 -8.42
CA ASP A 640 10.72 14.40 -8.91
C ASP A 640 11.71 13.23 -8.68
N ASP A 641 11.22 11.98 -8.58
CA ASP A 641 11.95 10.73 -8.25
C ASP A 641 13.10 10.90 -7.22
N ILE A 642 12.82 11.47 -6.04
CA ILE A 642 13.87 11.68 -5.03
C ILE A 642 14.29 10.35 -4.41
N THR A 643 15.54 9.95 -4.62
CA THR A 643 16.20 8.85 -3.91
C THR A 643 17.23 9.38 -2.92
N ILE A 644 17.09 9.00 -1.65
CA ILE A 644 18.11 9.19 -0.61
C ILE A 644 18.59 7.83 -0.15
N ALA A 645 19.89 7.70 0.09
CA ALA A 645 20.48 6.46 0.61
C ALA A 645 21.61 6.72 1.60
N ASP A 646 21.75 5.82 2.58
CA ASP A 646 22.84 5.75 3.55
C ASP A 646 24.09 5.03 3.01
N SER A 647 24.29 5.13 1.70
CA SER A 647 25.42 4.56 0.98
C SER A 647 25.80 5.46 -0.19
N ALA A 648 27.09 5.61 -0.49
CA ALA A 648 27.54 6.32 -1.69
C ALA A 648 27.36 5.42 -2.93
N LEU A 649 26.45 5.80 -3.82
CA LEU A 649 26.27 5.13 -5.10
C LEU A 649 27.42 5.46 -6.06
N ASN A 650 27.73 4.52 -6.96
CA ASN A 650 28.71 4.70 -8.03
C ASN A 650 28.07 5.29 -9.30
N GLY A 651 28.88 5.63 -10.31
CA GLY A 651 28.40 6.25 -11.54
C GLY A 651 27.34 5.44 -12.29
N ASP A 652 27.50 4.12 -12.37
CA ASP A 652 26.55 3.23 -13.05
C ASP A 652 25.21 3.15 -12.31
N GLN A 653 25.25 3.16 -10.97
CA GLN A 653 24.06 3.20 -10.11
C GLN A 653 23.33 4.56 -10.21
N ILE A 654 24.07 5.68 -10.31
CA ILE A 654 23.48 7.01 -10.56
C ILE A 654 22.87 7.10 -11.98
N ALA A 655 23.48 6.46 -12.97
CA ALA A 655 22.92 6.36 -14.32
C ALA A 655 21.66 5.48 -14.38
N ALA A 656 21.60 4.40 -13.58
CA ALA A 656 20.40 3.56 -13.47
C ALA A 656 19.20 4.30 -12.87
N LEU A 657 19.42 5.16 -11.86
CA LEU A 657 18.37 5.99 -11.26
C LEU A 657 17.67 6.91 -12.27
N MET A 658 18.41 7.46 -13.26
CA MET A 658 17.80 8.26 -14.33
C MET A 658 16.74 7.50 -15.14
N ALA A 659 16.91 6.18 -15.28
CA ALA A 659 15.99 5.30 -15.99
C ALA A 659 14.95 4.66 -15.05
N ASN A 660 14.68 5.31 -13.90
CA ASN A 660 13.86 4.81 -12.80
C ASN A 660 14.17 3.34 -12.41
N THR A 661 15.45 2.97 -12.53
CA THR A 661 15.94 1.61 -12.25
C THR A 661 16.73 1.63 -10.94
N LEU A 662 16.03 1.28 -9.86
CA LEU A 662 16.54 1.40 -8.49
C LEU A 662 17.73 0.44 -8.24
N PRO A 663 18.92 0.94 -7.86
CA PRO A 663 20.07 0.09 -7.54
C PRO A 663 19.88 -0.61 -6.18
N PRO A 664 20.41 -1.84 -6.01
CA PRO A 664 20.26 -2.57 -4.75
C PRO A 664 21.06 -1.94 -3.61
N PHE A 665 20.38 -1.62 -2.50
CA PHE A 665 21.02 -1.13 -1.27
C PHE A 665 21.45 -2.29 -0.35
N ALA A 666 22.52 -2.08 0.45
CA ALA A 666 23.08 -3.05 1.41
C ALA A 666 22.08 -3.68 2.46
N ALA A 667 22.47 -4.80 3.11
CA ALA A 667 21.68 -5.81 3.87
C ALA A 667 21.73 -6.04 5.42
N HIS A 668 21.83 -5.10 6.40
CA HIS A 668 22.27 -5.46 7.79
C HIS A 668 21.35 -6.38 8.60
N TRP A 669 21.97 -6.97 9.64
CA TRP A 669 21.32 -7.69 10.73
C TRP A 669 20.52 -6.74 11.64
N GLN A 670 19.38 -7.22 12.12
CA GLN A 670 18.72 -6.72 13.32
C GLN A 670 18.38 -7.92 14.21
N GLY A 671 18.99 -7.99 15.40
CA GLY A 671 18.81 -9.13 16.31
C GLY A 671 19.81 -9.19 17.46
N ASP A 672 19.66 -8.30 18.45
CA ASP A 672 20.06 -8.55 19.83
C ASP A 672 19.20 -7.68 20.78
N VAL A 673 19.04 -8.11 22.02
CA VAL A 673 18.38 -7.38 23.12
C VAL A 673 19.38 -7.04 24.22
N ASP A 674 20.47 -7.80 24.37
CA ASP A 674 21.33 -7.81 25.57
C ASP A 674 22.67 -7.06 25.40
N GLY A 675 22.68 -6.04 24.54
CA GLY A 675 23.35 -4.77 24.87
C GLY A 675 24.88 -4.71 24.90
N SER A 676 25.63 -5.68 24.37
CA SER A 676 27.11 -5.53 24.27
C SER A 676 27.81 -6.31 23.15
N TRP A 677 27.60 -5.93 21.88
CA TRP A 677 28.54 -6.25 20.80
C TRP A 677 28.64 -5.10 19.79
N SER A 678 29.87 -4.66 19.49
CA SER A 678 30.14 -3.66 18.45
C SER A 678 31.11 -4.20 17.40
N THR A 679 30.70 -4.19 16.14
CA THR A 679 31.59 -4.44 14.98
C THR A 679 31.50 -3.30 13.98
N SER A 680 31.96 -2.11 14.39
CA SER A 680 32.36 -1.07 13.44
C SER A 680 33.62 -1.52 12.72
N ASN A 681 33.49 -2.18 11.56
CA ASN A 681 34.66 -2.52 10.76
C ASN A 681 34.36 -2.53 9.25
N THR A 682 35.21 -1.86 8.48
CA THR A 682 35.20 -1.84 7.01
C THR A 682 35.85 -3.10 6.43
N GLY A 683 35.49 -4.26 6.98
CA GLY A 683 36.18 -5.52 6.74
C GLY A 683 35.35 -6.76 7.10
N ASN A 684 34.74 -7.34 6.07
CA ASN A 684 34.38 -8.75 5.92
C ASN A 684 33.71 -9.46 7.13
N THR A 685 32.37 -9.51 7.15
CA THR A 685 31.56 -10.39 8.01
C THR A 685 31.68 -11.86 7.55
N ASN A 686 32.85 -12.44 7.80
CA ASN A 686 33.26 -13.71 7.25
C ASN A 686 32.49 -14.89 7.90
N TRP A 687 31.50 -15.44 7.21
CA TRP A 687 31.05 -16.83 7.46
C TRP A 687 32.13 -17.84 7.02
N VAL A 688 33.12 -17.39 6.23
CA VAL A 688 34.28 -18.16 5.77
C VAL A 688 35.37 -18.19 6.85
N THR A 689 36.18 -19.24 6.88
CA THR A 689 37.48 -19.22 7.57
C THR A 689 38.37 -18.10 7.03
N ALA A 690 39.15 -17.46 7.91
CA ALA A 690 40.18 -16.50 7.47
C ALA A 690 41.28 -17.24 6.70
N ALA A 691 42.00 -16.53 5.81
CA ALA A 691 43.07 -17.10 4.99
C ALA A 691 44.28 -17.68 5.78
N ALA A 692 44.30 -17.51 7.10
CA ALA A 692 45.27 -18.12 8.02
C ALA A 692 44.78 -19.45 8.66
N GLY A 693 43.57 -19.94 8.33
CA GLY A 693 43.07 -21.25 8.77
C GLY A 693 42.47 -21.31 10.18
N SER A 694 42.42 -20.20 10.92
CA SER A 694 41.82 -20.13 12.26
C SER A 694 40.31 -19.85 12.22
N THR A 695 39.51 -20.77 12.73
CA THR A 695 38.11 -20.51 13.14
C THR A 695 38.07 -19.77 14.47
N ASP A 696 37.38 -18.63 14.54
CA ASP A 696 37.03 -18.01 15.82
C ASP A 696 35.78 -18.70 16.38
N THR A 697 36.01 -19.76 17.16
CA THR A 697 34.96 -20.61 17.73
C THR A 697 34.14 -19.93 18.84
N ALA A 698 34.44 -18.69 19.22
CA ALA A 698 33.66 -17.91 20.18
C ALA A 698 32.51 -17.11 19.53
N LYS A 699 32.29 -17.26 18.22
CA LYS A 699 31.41 -16.36 17.43
C LYS A 699 30.43 -17.07 16.48
N THR A 700 30.25 -18.39 16.62
CA THR A 700 29.29 -19.16 15.80
C THR A 700 27.85 -19.03 16.33
N PRO A 701 26.83 -18.85 15.46
CA PRO A 701 25.43 -19.01 15.84
C PRO A 701 25.15 -20.32 16.58
N ALA A 702 24.23 -20.25 17.54
CA ALA A 702 23.79 -21.40 18.32
C ALA A 702 22.43 -21.92 17.79
N THR A 703 22.01 -23.10 18.25
CA THR A 703 20.77 -23.78 17.83
C THR A 703 19.49 -22.96 18.09
N ASN A 704 19.56 -21.91 18.91
CA ASN A 704 18.49 -20.96 19.23
C ASN A 704 18.70 -19.57 18.57
N THR A 705 19.53 -19.46 17.53
CA THR A 705 19.73 -18.20 16.79
C THR A 705 18.80 -18.13 15.58
N ALA A 706 17.83 -17.22 15.59
CA ALA A 706 17.08 -16.84 14.40
C ALA A 706 17.96 -16.00 13.45
N VAL A 707 18.02 -16.37 12.17
CA VAL A 707 18.80 -15.65 11.14
C VAL A 707 17.85 -14.90 10.20
N SER A 708 18.09 -13.62 9.97
CA SER A 708 17.24 -12.77 9.12
C SER A 708 18.02 -12.06 8.00
N PHE A 709 17.59 -12.29 6.75
CA PHE A 709 17.98 -11.50 5.59
C PHE A 709 16.93 -10.41 5.35
N SER A 710 17.00 -9.34 6.15
CA SER A 710 16.11 -8.18 6.09
C SER A 710 16.60 -7.08 5.13
N PRO A 711 15.72 -6.21 4.61
CA PRO A 711 16.16 -4.98 3.96
C PRO A 711 16.88 -4.09 4.98
N GLY A 712 18.09 -3.62 4.65
CA GLY A 712 18.66 -2.42 5.26
C GLY A 712 20.02 -2.54 5.93
N GLY A 713 21.12 -2.16 5.27
CA GLY A 713 22.45 -1.94 5.88
C GLY A 713 23.64 -2.52 5.10
N GLY A 714 24.18 -3.69 5.47
CA GLY A 714 25.44 -4.23 4.89
C GLY A 714 25.76 -5.75 4.91
N ASN A 715 24.83 -6.71 5.06
CA ASN A 715 25.13 -8.12 4.70
C ASN A 715 25.27 -8.31 3.18
N PRO A 716 25.99 -9.35 2.74
CA PRO A 716 26.00 -9.76 1.34
C PRO A 716 24.64 -10.39 0.94
N SER A 717 24.28 -10.21 -0.33
CA SER A 717 23.21 -10.94 -1.03
C SER A 717 23.53 -12.43 -1.22
N SER A 718 24.69 -12.92 -0.79
CA SER A 718 25.02 -14.34 -0.71
C SER A 718 26.08 -14.58 0.36
N THR A 719 25.84 -15.51 1.28
CA THR A 719 26.83 -15.96 2.26
C THR A 719 27.39 -17.34 1.90
N THR A 720 28.54 -17.69 2.48
CA THR A 720 29.25 -18.96 2.24
C THR A 720 29.64 -19.58 3.58
N LEU A 721 29.07 -20.75 3.90
CA LEU A 721 29.36 -21.48 5.13
C LEU A 721 30.84 -21.95 5.14
N GLY A 722 31.61 -21.53 6.15
CA GLY A 722 32.97 -21.97 6.44
C GLY A 722 33.11 -22.88 7.68
N ALA A 723 31.99 -23.31 8.25
CA ALA A 723 31.85 -24.35 9.27
C ALA A 723 30.43 -24.93 9.16
N ASP A 724 30.17 -26.06 9.81
CA ASP A 724 28.81 -26.58 9.97
C ASP A 724 28.05 -25.69 10.97
N PHE A 725 26.84 -25.27 10.62
CA PHE A 725 26.01 -24.37 11.44
C PHE A 725 24.68 -25.02 11.84
N ALA A 726 24.17 -24.59 12.99
CA ALA A 726 22.82 -24.89 13.43
C ALA A 726 22.14 -23.59 13.90
N ILE A 727 20.92 -23.34 13.42
CA ILE A 727 20.15 -22.11 13.64
C ILE A 727 18.70 -22.46 14.01
N GLU A 728 17.97 -21.56 14.65
CA GLU A 728 16.56 -21.79 14.98
C GLU A 728 15.66 -21.66 13.74
N SER A 729 15.87 -20.58 12.96
CA SER A 729 15.09 -20.22 11.79
C SER A 729 15.90 -19.40 10.78
N LEU A 730 15.39 -19.35 9.55
CA LEU A 730 15.88 -18.50 8.46
C LEU A 730 14.72 -17.67 7.91
N SER A 731 14.66 -16.38 8.25
CA SER A 731 13.74 -15.43 7.64
C SER A 731 14.41 -14.69 6.48
N VAL A 732 13.72 -14.52 5.36
CA VAL A 732 14.12 -13.65 4.25
C VAL A 732 12.99 -12.66 3.98
N THR A 733 13.29 -11.38 4.18
CA THR A 733 12.34 -10.28 3.98
C THR A 733 12.89 -9.20 3.03
N THR A 734 14.16 -9.32 2.61
CA THR A 734 14.79 -8.43 1.63
C THR A 734 14.32 -8.71 0.19
N PRO A 735 13.99 -7.68 -0.61
CA PRO A 735 13.67 -7.85 -2.04
C PRO A 735 14.89 -8.19 -2.90
N SER A 736 16.10 -8.05 -2.37
CA SER A 736 17.32 -8.52 -3.04
C SER A 736 17.36 -10.05 -3.11
N PRO A 737 17.97 -10.65 -4.14
CA PRO A 737 18.29 -12.08 -4.11
C PRO A 737 19.15 -12.44 -2.89
N VAL A 738 18.94 -13.64 -2.35
CA VAL A 738 19.69 -14.19 -1.22
C VAL A 738 20.33 -15.52 -1.61
N GLY A 739 21.56 -15.75 -1.18
CA GLY A 739 22.29 -17.00 -1.39
C GLY A 739 22.92 -17.55 -0.10
N ILE A 740 22.96 -18.87 0.04
CA ILE A 740 23.69 -19.59 1.09
C ILE A 740 24.46 -20.73 0.41
N GLY A 741 25.77 -20.58 0.25
CA GLY A 741 26.67 -21.56 -0.39
C GLY A 741 27.73 -22.12 0.56
N GLY A 742 28.72 -22.84 0.03
CA GLY A 742 29.87 -23.35 0.80
C GLY A 742 29.99 -24.87 0.83
N THR A 743 30.83 -25.39 1.73
CA THR A 743 31.22 -26.82 1.82
C THR A 743 30.66 -27.55 3.03
N HIS A 744 29.76 -26.91 3.77
CA HIS A 744 29.36 -27.30 5.11
C HIS A 744 27.86 -27.50 5.28
N ASN A 745 27.47 -28.11 6.39
CA ASN A 745 26.09 -28.45 6.70
C ASN A 745 25.33 -27.26 7.34
N LEU A 746 24.04 -27.15 7.04
CA LEU A 746 23.11 -26.21 7.67
C LEU A 746 21.98 -26.97 8.37
N SER A 747 21.89 -26.85 9.69
CA SER A 747 20.85 -27.47 10.50
C SER A 747 19.86 -26.42 10.99
N MET A 748 18.56 -26.78 11.03
CA MET A 748 17.50 -25.83 11.36
C MET A 748 16.58 -26.36 12.46
N GLY A 749 16.10 -25.45 13.31
CA GLY A 749 15.09 -25.69 14.34
C GLY A 749 13.68 -25.80 13.79
N THR A 750 12.71 -25.98 14.71
CA THR A 750 11.29 -26.17 14.38
C THR A 750 10.65 -24.98 13.66
N SER A 751 11.23 -23.79 13.87
CA SER A 751 10.78 -22.51 13.31
C SER A 751 11.09 -22.37 11.81
N GLY A 752 12.03 -23.17 11.26
CA GLY A 752 12.18 -23.40 9.82
C GLY A 752 12.51 -22.15 8.99
N ILE A 753 12.01 -22.09 7.75
CA ILE A 753 12.27 -21.00 6.79
C ILE A 753 11.01 -20.14 6.61
N GLU A 754 11.16 -18.82 6.59
CA GLU A 754 10.09 -17.89 6.21
C GLU A 754 10.58 -16.90 5.15
N ILE A 755 10.05 -17.01 3.93
CA ILE A 755 10.26 -16.05 2.84
C ILE A 755 9.00 -15.18 2.74
N THR A 756 9.10 -13.85 2.93
CA THR A 756 7.91 -12.98 2.95
C THR A 756 7.54 -12.46 1.56
N SER A 757 6.35 -11.87 1.41
CA SER A 757 5.76 -11.51 0.10
C SER A 757 6.51 -10.48 -0.73
N ARG A 758 7.45 -9.73 -0.13
CA ARG A 758 8.34 -8.79 -0.85
C ARG A 758 9.74 -9.35 -1.10
N ALA A 759 10.04 -10.59 -0.71
CA ALA A 759 11.39 -11.13 -0.73
C ALA A 759 11.89 -11.50 -2.14
N GLY A 760 13.20 -11.38 -2.36
CA GLY A 760 13.86 -11.75 -3.61
C GLY A 760 14.07 -13.26 -3.78
N PRO A 761 14.55 -13.71 -4.96
CA PRO A 761 14.91 -15.11 -5.20
C PRO A 761 15.94 -15.59 -4.17
N THR A 762 15.61 -16.65 -3.43
CA THR A 762 16.46 -17.18 -2.36
C THR A 762 17.05 -18.51 -2.80
N VAL A 763 18.35 -18.73 -2.59
CA VAL A 763 19.07 -19.92 -3.04
C VAL A 763 19.88 -20.53 -1.90
N ILE A 764 19.71 -21.82 -1.62
CA ILE A 764 20.55 -22.60 -0.71
C ILE A 764 21.27 -23.65 -1.54
N ASN A 765 22.57 -23.44 -1.78
CA ASN A 765 23.44 -24.21 -2.67
C ASN A 765 24.80 -24.49 -2.00
N THR A 766 24.72 -25.11 -0.83
CA THR A 766 25.87 -25.73 -0.14
C THR A 766 26.19 -27.08 -0.78
N SER A 767 27.47 -27.45 -0.79
CA SER A 767 27.92 -28.81 -1.12
C SER A 767 27.98 -29.75 0.10
N GLY A 768 27.73 -29.21 1.30
CA GLY A 768 27.23 -29.99 2.45
C GLY A 768 25.70 -30.13 2.41
N GLN A 769 25.12 -30.63 3.50
CA GLN A 769 23.68 -30.97 3.60
C GLN A 769 22.85 -29.92 4.35
N VAL A 770 21.56 -29.86 4.01
CA VAL A 770 20.55 -29.17 4.83
C VAL A 770 19.85 -30.22 5.70
N ASN A 771 19.98 -30.11 7.03
CA ASN A 771 19.58 -31.14 7.97
C ASN A 771 18.17 -30.88 8.55
N VAL A 772 17.21 -31.74 8.19
CA VAL A 772 15.84 -31.81 8.74
C VAL A 772 15.84 -32.75 9.95
N GLY A 773 16.51 -32.31 11.02
CA GLY A 773 16.64 -33.05 12.28
C GLY A 773 15.41 -32.97 13.20
N VAL A 774 14.57 -31.96 13.01
CA VAL A 774 13.29 -31.76 13.71
C VAL A 774 12.19 -31.38 12.71
N ASP A 775 10.94 -31.60 13.12
CA ASP A 775 9.75 -31.22 12.38
C ASP A 775 9.73 -29.69 12.17
N GLN A 776 9.74 -29.24 10.92
CA GLN A 776 9.86 -27.81 10.61
C GLN A 776 9.00 -27.39 9.40
N THR A 777 8.65 -26.11 9.35
CA THR A 777 7.86 -25.52 8.26
C THR A 777 8.69 -24.54 7.45
N TRP A 778 8.68 -24.65 6.13
CA TRP A 778 9.22 -23.66 5.20
C TRP A 778 8.04 -22.97 4.50
N SER A 779 7.85 -21.70 4.81
CA SER A 779 6.83 -20.83 4.23
C SER A 779 7.46 -19.99 3.14
N ASN A 780 6.99 -20.08 1.90
CA ASN A 780 7.33 -19.10 0.86
C ASN A 780 6.08 -18.30 0.49
N ASN A 781 6.05 -17.01 0.85
CA ASN A 781 4.98 -16.09 0.52
C ASN A 781 5.34 -15.12 -0.61
N SER A 782 6.58 -15.19 -1.13
CA SER A 782 7.01 -14.44 -2.31
C SER A 782 6.59 -15.12 -3.60
N LEU A 783 6.41 -14.35 -4.67
CA LEU A 783 6.33 -14.89 -6.03
C LEU A 783 7.70 -15.37 -6.54
N ASN A 784 8.80 -14.95 -5.89
CA ASN A 784 10.14 -15.44 -6.19
C ASN A 784 10.39 -16.84 -5.58
N PRO A 785 11.16 -17.72 -6.24
CA PRO A 785 11.42 -19.06 -5.73
C PRO A 785 12.41 -19.09 -4.56
N LEU A 786 12.21 -20.06 -3.67
CA LEU A 786 13.23 -20.58 -2.75
C LEU A 786 13.85 -21.82 -3.40
N THR A 787 15.04 -21.70 -3.98
CA THR A 787 15.74 -22.81 -4.66
C THR A 787 16.71 -23.50 -3.69
N VAL A 788 16.54 -24.79 -3.43
CA VAL A 788 17.47 -25.58 -2.62
C VAL A 788 18.17 -26.61 -3.52
N SER A 789 19.39 -26.25 -3.92
CA SER A 789 20.34 -27.10 -4.67
C SER A 789 21.21 -27.96 -3.73
N SER A 790 21.30 -27.60 -2.45
CA SER A 790 21.88 -28.45 -1.40
C SER A 790 21.19 -29.80 -1.30
N ALA A 791 21.89 -30.81 -0.79
CA ALA A 791 21.27 -32.09 -0.48
C ALA A 791 20.52 -32.03 0.86
N ILE A 792 19.20 -32.25 0.89
CA ILE A 792 18.42 -32.27 2.15
C ILE A 792 18.42 -33.67 2.76
N SER A 793 18.87 -33.81 4.01
CA SER A 793 18.90 -35.06 4.77
C SER A 793 18.10 -34.95 6.08
N GLY A 794 17.88 -36.07 6.77
CA GLY A 794 17.16 -36.11 8.05
C GLY A 794 16.02 -37.12 8.10
N THR A 795 15.32 -37.15 9.24
CA THR A 795 14.28 -38.14 9.57
C THR A 795 12.91 -37.51 9.88
N ALA A 796 12.85 -36.21 10.13
CA ALA A 796 11.65 -35.50 10.56
C ALA A 796 10.79 -34.99 9.39
N GLU A 797 9.59 -34.45 9.67
CA GLU A 797 8.70 -33.93 8.63
C GLU A 797 9.11 -32.53 8.16
N LEU A 798 9.24 -32.37 6.84
CA LEU A 798 9.38 -31.08 6.17
C LEU A 798 8.01 -30.61 5.65
N ARG A 799 7.53 -29.48 6.14
CA ARG A 799 6.23 -28.88 5.80
C ARG A 799 6.42 -27.68 4.88
N ILE A 800 5.70 -27.59 3.76
CA ILE A 800 5.80 -26.49 2.80
C ILE A 800 4.45 -25.77 2.69
N THR A 801 4.48 -24.43 2.75
CA THR A 801 3.29 -23.56 2.74
C THR A 801 3.55 -22.18 2.10
N GLY A 802 2.50 -21.38 1.91
CA GLY A 802 2.55 -20.04 1.30
C GLY A 802 2.26 -20.04 -0.21
N VAL A 803 2.23 -18.86 -0.84
CA VAL A 803 1.87 -18.70 -2.27
C VAL A 803 3.02 -18.91 -3.26
N GLY A 804 4.25 -19.03 -2.76
CA GLY A 804 5.48 -19.17 -3.51
C GLY A 804 5.89 -20.61 -3.78
N THR A 805 6.90 -20.77 -4.66
CA THR A 805 7.47 -22.09 -4.98
C THR A 805 8.78 -22.33 -4.23
N VAL A 806 8.94 -23.54 -3.69
CA VAL A 806 10.19 -24.07 -3.16
C VAL A 806 10.76 -25.05 -4.20
N ALA A 807 11.78 -24.64 -4.94
CA ALA A 807 12.40 -25.45 -5.98
C ALA A 807 13.53 -26.31 -5.39
N LEU A 808 13.25 -27.59 -5.12
CA LEU A 808 14.25 -28.55 -4.68
C LEU A 808 14.97 -29.11 -5.93
N THR A 809 16.26 -28.83 -6.06
CA THR A 809 17.08 -29.19 -7.22
C THR A 809 18.25 -30.11 -6.86
N GLY A 810 18.62 -30.18 -5.58
CA GLY A 810 19.58 -31.16 -5.05
C GLY A 810 19.00 -32.57 -4.86
N THR A 811 19.85 -33.52 -4.50
CA THR A 811 19.43 -34.87 -4.08
C THR A 811 19.02 -34.84 -2.61
N ASN A 812 17.79 -35.26 -2.27
CA ASN A 812 17.28 -35.14 -0.90
C ASN A 812 17.13 -36.52 -0.21
N PRO A 813 18.22 -37.16 0.26
CA PRO A 813 18.21 -38.47 0.92
C PRO A 813 17.55 -38.49 2.31
N MET A 814 16.78 -37.45 2.67
CA MET A 814 15.91 -37.47 3.85
C MET A 814 14.91 -38.64 3.79
N THR A 815 14.70 -39.27 4.94
CA THR A 815 13.80 -40.42 5.13
C THR A 815 12.46 -40.03 5.75
N GLY A 816 12.32 -38.78 6.19
CA GLY A 816 11.06 -38.23 6.70
C GLY A 816 9.96 -38.14 5.64
N SER A 817 8.91 -37.37 5.96
CA SER A 817 7.87 -37.02 4.98
C SER A 817 8.04 -35.58 4.52
N LEU A 818 7.69 -35.32 3.26
CA LEU A 818 7.45 -33.97 2.74
C LEU A 818 5.93 -33.76 2.72
N SER A 819 5.43 -32.65 3.27
CA SER A 819 3.99 -32.34 3.32
C SER A 819 3.72 -30.93 2.79
N ILE A 820 3.00 -30.84 1.68
CA ILE A 820 2.73 -29.60 0.93
C ILE A 820 1.27 -29.19 1.12
N PHE A 821 1.01 -28.07 1.79
CA PHE A 821 -0.34 -27.57 2.10
C PHE A 821 -0.38 -26.04 2.08
N GLY A 822 -1.51 -25.43 2.44
CA GLY A 822 -1.56 -23.99 2.69
C GLY A 822 -1.42 -23.10 1.44
N GLY A 823 -1.61 -23.67 0.25
CA GLY A 823 -1.28 -23.04 -1.04
C GLY A 823 0.13 -23.35 -1.56
N GLY A 824 0.97 -24.01 -0.74
CA GLY A 824 2.39 -24.25 -1.00
C GLY A 824 2.66 -24.97 -2.32
N SER A 825 3.77 -24.60 -2.95
CA SER A 825 4.27 -25.21 -4.19
C SER A 825 5.69 -25.74 -3.99
N VAL A 826 5.95 -26.97 -4.43
CA VAL A 826 7.31 -27.55 -4.52
C VAL A 826 7.61 -27.85 -5.98
N SER A 827 8.77 -27.42 -6.48
CA SER A 827 9.24 -27.73 -7.83
C SER A 827 10.45 -28.67 -7.80
N VAL A 828 10.51 -29.67 -8.67
CA VAL A 828 11.63 -30.62 -8.78
C VAL A 828 12.00 -30.94 -10.23
N PRO A 829 13.28 -31.22 -10.53
CA PRO A 829 13.69 -31.75 -11.82
C PRO A 829 13.44 -33.26 -11.95
N GLU A 830 13.48 -34.05 -10.86
CA GLU A 830 13.23 -35.50 -10.87
C GLU A 830 12.56 -35.97 -9.57
N ILE A 831 11.24 -36.19 -9.56
CA ILE A 831 10.49 -36.73 -8.41
C ILE A 831 11.13 -38.04 -7.89
N ALA A 832 11.67 -38.88 -8.76
CA ALA A 832 12.27 -40.16 -8.39
C ALA A 832 13.59 -40.04 -7.60
N SER A 833 14.45 -39.07 -7.93
CA SER A 833 15.82 -38.95 -7.41
C SER A 833 16.02 -37.71 -6.52
N THR A 834 15.46 -36.55 -6.90
CA THR A 834 15.40 -35.34 -6.07
C THR A 834 14.74 -35.66 -4.74
N LEU A 835 13.64 -36.43 -4.70
CA LEU A 835 12.93 -36.77 -3.44
C LEU A 835 13.49 -38.04 -2.73
N GLY A 836 14.68 -38.51 -3.13
CA GLY A 836 15.56 -39.41 -2.38
C GLY A 836 14.93 -40.68 -1.80
N THR A 837 14.68 -40.72 -0.49
CA THR A 837 14.22 -41.90 0.26
C THR A 837 13.03 -41.60 1.18
N MET A 838 12.32 -40.49 0.93
CA MET A 838 11.21 -40.06 1.78
C MET A 838 10.08 -41.09 1.88
N ILE A 839 9.57 -41.25 3.10
CA ILE A 839 8.50 -42.20 3.45
C ILE A 839 7.21 -41.90 2.69
N ARG A 840 6.83 -40.61 2.56
CA ARG A 840 5.67 -40.15 1.78
C ARG A 840 5.87 -38.72 1.24
N VAL A 841 5.23 -38.43 0.11
CA VAL A 841 5.00 -37.06 -0.37
C VAL A 841 3.53 -36.71 -0.14
N GLY A 842 3.25 -35.95 0.91
CA GLY A 842 1.96 -35.46 1.32
C GLY A 842 1.52 -34.21 0.55
N MET A 843 0.25 -34.15 0.14
CA MET A 843 -0.33 -33.00 -0.56
C MET A 843 -1.73 -32.65 -0.01
N GLY A 844 -1.98 -31.34 0.13
CA GLY A 844 -3.19 -30.74 0.70
C GLY A 844 -3.19 -30.70 2.24
N GLY A 845 -4.08 -29.88 2.83
CA GLY A 845 -4.33 -29.89 4.27
C GLY A 845 -5.23 -28.73 4.71
N GLY A 846 -5.98 -28.92 5.81
CA GLY A 846 -6.70 -27.82 6.49
C GLY A 846 -7.81 -27.09 5.71
N GLY A 847 -8.14 -27.53 4.49
CA GLY A 847 -9.09 -26.84 3.59
C GLY A 847 -8.45 -26.08 2.43
N ILE A 848 -7.12 -26.07 2.32
CA ILE A 848 -6.37 -25.36 1.28
C ILE A 848 -5.41 -26.31 0.54
N GLY A 849 -5.11 -25.96 -0.71
CA GLY A 849 -4.42 -26.82 -1.67
C GLY A 849 -2.91 -26.98 -1.41
N GLY A 850 -2.26 -27.76 -2.29
CA GLY A 850 -0.81 -27.93 -2.32
C GLY A 850 -0.36 -28.51 -3.67
N MET A 851 0.75 -28.00 -4.20
CA MET A 851 1.21 -28.26 -5.56
C MET A 851 2.61 -28.91 -5.61
N LEU A 852 2.75 -29.89 -6.49
CA LEU A 852 4.03 -30.49 -6.90
C LEU A 852 4.23 -30.21 -8.39
N VAL A 853 5.25 -29.43 -8.71
CA VAL A 853 5.67 -29.08 -10.07
C VAL A 853 6.88 -29.94 -10.46
N TYR A 854 6.82 -30.51 -11.65
CA TYR A 854 7.96 -31.18 -12.27
C TYR A 854 8.48 -30.34 -13.44
N THR A 855 9.80 -30.19 -13.53
CA THR A 855 10.49 -29.36 -14.54
C THR A 855 11.52 -30.13 -15.38
N GLY A 856 11.60 -31.44 -15.22
CA GLY A 856 12.65 -32.29 -15.80
C GLY A 856 12.55 -32.60 -17.31
N THR A 857 13.63 -33.19 -17.82
CA THR A 857 13.81 -33.61 -19.22
C THR A 857 13.34 -35.04 -19.51
N GLY A 858 12.88 -35.79 -18.50
CA GLY A 858 12.21 -37.09 -18.64
C GLY A 858 12.51 -38.04 -17.49
N GLU A 859 11.49 -38.55 -16.79
CA GLU A 859 11.64 -39.50 -15.69
C GLU A 859 10.56 -40.60 -15.64
N THR A 860 10.80 -41.61 -14.81
CA THR A 860 9.77 -42.52 -14.31
C THR A 860 9.91 -42.65 -12.80
N SER A 861 8.87 -42.26 -12.08
CA SER A 861 8.83 -42.21 -10.62
C SER A 861 7.89 -43.27 -10.05
N ASN A 862 8.32 -43.86 -8.92
CA ASN A 862 7.54 -44.78 -8.09
C ASN A 862 7.15 -44.14 -6.74
N ARG A 863 7.25 -42.81 -6.61
CA ARG A 863 6.96 -42.12 -5.35
C ARG A 863 5.47 -42.07 -5.06
N VAL A 864 5.08 -42.71 -3.96
CA VAL A 864 3.70 -42.77 -3.47
C VAL A 864 3.22 -41.37 -3.06
N LEU A 865 2.56 -40.68 -4.00
CA LEU A 865 1.85 -39.44 -3.73
C LEU A 865 0.69 -39.72 -2.78
N THR A 866 0.69 -39.01 -1.65
CA THR A 866 -0.19 -39.24 -0.51
C THR A 866 -1.09 -38.04 -0.31
N PHE A 867 -2.40 -38.27 -0.40
CA PHE A 867 -3.39 -37.21 -0.39
C PHE A 867 -3.96 -37.01 1.01
N GLN A 868 -3.61 -35.89 1.64
CA GLN A 868 -3.94 -35.59 3.04
C GLN A 868 -5.34 -34.99 3.19
N GLY A 869 -5.81 -34.24 2.18
CA GLY A 869 -7.21 -33.82 2.05
C GLY A 869 -7.43 -32.32 2.00
N GLY A 870 -8.49 -31.90 1.31
CA GLY A 870 -8.86 -30.50 1.16
C GLY A 870 -10.19 -30.34 0.42
N TYR A 871 -11.09 -29.54 0.99
CA TYR A 871 -12.38 -29.18 0.41
C TYR A 871 -12.25 -27.82 -0.29
N GLY A 872 -11.73 -27.81 -1.53
CA GLY A 872 -11.51 -26.57 -2.27
C GLY A 872 -11.03 -26.79 -3.71
N THR A 873 -10.97 -25.69 -4.46
CA THR A 873 -10.44 -25.62 -5.83
C THR A 873 -9.45 -24.45 -5.95
N PRO A 874 -8.19 -24.68 -6.35
CA PRO A 874 -7.58 -25.97 -6.65
C PRO A 874 -7.42 -26.87 -5.41
N GLY A 875 -7.42 -28.18 -5.63
CA GLY A 875 -7.19 -29.18 -4.58
C GLY A 875 -5.70 -29.50 -4.45
N MET A 876 -5.34 -30.75 -4.76
CA MET A 876 -3.95 -31.21 -4.79
C MET A 876 -3.49 -31.18 -6.24
N VAL A 877 -2.39 -30.49 -6.55
CA VAL A 877 -2.02 -30.15 -7.94
C VAL A 877 -0.72 -30.85 -8.34
N LEU A 878 -0.75 -31.63 -9.43
CA LEU A 878 0.45 -32.17 -10.07
C LEU A 878 0.66 -31.47 -11.41
N ASP A 879 1.70 -30.64 -11.50
CA ASP A 879 2.03 -29.82 -12.66
C ASP A 879 3.21 -30.40 -13.44
N GLN A 880 2.98 -30.64 -14.73
CA GLN A 880 3.99 -31.03 -15.72
C GLN A 880 4.43 -29.79 -16.53
N SER A 881 5.46 -29.11 -16.05
CA SER A 881 6.07 -27.95 -16.71
C SER A 881 7.46 -28.25 -17.32
N GLY A 882 7.91 -29.50 -17.25
CA GLY A 882 9.16 -29.99 -17.84
C GLY A 882 9.08 -30.23 -19.35
N THR A 883 10.19 -30.63 -19.93
CA THR A 883 10.35 -30.84 -21.39
C THR A 883 10.28 -32.30 -21.82
N GLY A 884 10.24 -33.24 -20.88
CA GLY A 884 10.10 -34.67 -21.16
C GLY A 884 9.04 -35.35 -20.32
N LEU A 885 8.79 -36.64 -20.63
CA LEU A 885 7.77 -37.46 -19.98
C LEU A 885 7.96 -37.50 -18.45
N LEU A 886 6.89 -37.20 -17.70
CA LEU A 886 6.78 -37.55 -16.29
C LEU A 886 5.86 -38.76 -16.16
N LYS A 887 6.39 -39.94 -15.79
CA LYS A 887 5.59 -41.16 -15.57
C LYS A 887 5.49 -41.51 -14.09
N ILE A 888 4.31 -41.39 -13.49
CA ILE A 888 4.01 -41.86 -12.12
C ILE A 888 3.50 -43.30 -12.17
N THR A 889 4.22 -44.24 -11.56
CA THR A 889 3.91 -45.69 -11.59
C THR A 889 3.26 -46.23 -10.32
N SER A 890 3.38 -45.51 -9.20
CA SER A 890 2.78 -45.88 -7.91
C SER A 890 1.30 -45.50 -7.84
N ASN A 891 0.49 -46.36 -7.19
CA ASN A 891 -0.88 -46.03 -6.81
C ASN A 891 -0.92 -44.84 -5.83
N THR A 892 -2.01 -44.08 -5.84
CA THR A 892 -2.23 -42.95 -4.91
C THR A 892 -2.55 -43.46 -3.49
N ALA A 893 -1.98 -42.83 -2.45
CA ALA A 893 -2.25 -43.17 -1.05
C ALA A 893 -3.17 -42.16 -0.33
N SER A 894 -3.71 -42.57 0.82
CA SER A 894 -4.55 -41.75 1.70
C SER A 894 -4.07 -41.79 3.14
N ILE A 895 -4.24 -40.69 3.88
CA ILE A 895 -4.14 -40.65 5.36
C ILE A 895 -5.36 -40.04 6.05
N ALA A 896 -6.44 -39.70 5.32
CA ALA A 896 -7.63 -39.06 5.89
C ALA A 896 -8.92 -39.39 5.14
N SER A 897 -10.01 -39.61 5.88
CA SER A 897 -11.32 -40.06 5.39
C SER A 897 -12.22 -38.93 4.87
N VAL A 898 -11.72 -38.12 3.95
CA VAL A 898 -12.42 -36.93 3.41
C VAL A 898 -12.53 -36.97 1.88
N ALA A 899 -13.41 -36.14 1.31
CA ALA A 899 -13.49 -35.95 -0.14
C ALA A 899 -12.32 -35.09 -0.64
N LYS A 900 -11.83 -35.33 -1.86
CA LYS A 900 -10.61 -34.71 -2.41
C LYS A 900 -10.71 -34.48 -3.92
N THR A 901 -9.94 -33.51 -4.43
CA THR A 901 -9.75 -33.28 -5.87
C THR A 901 -8.27 -33.33 -6.21
N LEU A 902 -7.90 -34.16 -7.18
CA LEU A 902 -6.60 -34.14 -7.84
C LEU A 902 -6.71 -33.29 -9.11
N THR A 903 -5.90 -32.23 -9.22
CA THR A 903 -5.72 -31.48 -10.46
C THR A 903 -4.44 -31.96 -11.14
N LEU A 904 -4.56 -32.40 -12.39
CA LEU A 904 -3.43 -32.60 -13.30
C LEU A 904 -3.32 -31.37 -14.21
N GLN A 905 -2.18 -30.71 -14.22
CA GLN A 905 -1.94 -29.53 -15.07
C GLN A 905 -0.55 -29.53 -15.68
N GLY A 906 -0.21 -28.49 -16.43
CA GLY A 906 1.11 -28.36 -17.05
C GLY A 906 1.10 -27.58 -18.36
N SER A 907 2.28 -27.39 -18.91
CA SER A 907 2.53 -26.76 -20.21
C SER A 907 2.53 -27.79 -21.35
N SER A 908 2.53 -27.32 -22.59
CA SER A 908 2.72 -28.17 -23.78
C SER A 908 4.19 -28.55 -24.04
N SER A 909 5.11 -28.26 -23.10
CA SER A 909 6.54 -28.56 -23.26
C SER A 909 6.88 -30.04 -23.08
N GLY A 910 6.07 -30.77 -22.33
CA GLY A 910 6.26 -32.19 -22.01
C GLY A 910 4.93 -32.94 -21.91
N THR A 911 4.99 -34.20 -21.46
CA THR A 911 3.81 -35.06 -21.28
C THR A 911 3.81 -35.66 -19.88
N GLY A 912 2.63 -35.74 -19.26
CA GLY A 912 2.44 -36.50 -18.02
C GLY A 912 1.82 -37.85 -18.31
N GLU A 913 2.14 -38.85 -17.51
CA GLU A 913 1.46 -40.14 -17.49
C GLU A 913 1.24 -40.60 -16.05
N PHE A 914 -0.02 -40.84 -15.68
CA PHE A 914 -0.38 -41.53 -14.44
C PHE A 914 -0.69 -43.00 -14.78
N ALA A 915 0.28 -43.87 -14.48
CA ALA A 915 0.25 -45.31 -14.75
C ALA A 915 -0.05 -46.16 -13.51
N GLY A 916 0.07 -45.59 -12.30
CA GLY A 916 -0.49 -46.17 -11.08
C GLY A 916 -2.00 -45.94 -10.95
N VAL A 917 -2.69 -46.73 -10.12
CA VAL A 917 -4.13 -46.57 -9.88
C VAL A 917 -4.40 -45.33 -9.03
N ILE A 918 -5.19 -44.40 -9.57
CA ILE A 918 -5.86 -43.35 -8.80
C ILE A 918 -7.12 -43.98 -8.18
N ALA A 919 -7.17 -43.99 -6.85
CA ALA A 919 -8.23 -44.61 -6.06
C ALA A 919 -8.96 -43.61 -5.17
N ASN A 920 -10.16 -43.97 -4.70
CA ASN A 920 -10.84 -43.17 -3.67
C ASN A 920 -10.01 -43.10 -2.39
N SER A 921 -9.76 -41.87 -1.95
CA SER A 921 -8.87 -41.54 -0.84
C SER A 921 -9.67 -41.23 0.43
N GLY A 922 -10.62 -42.10 0.79
CA GLY A 922 -11.65 -41.82 1.81
C GLY A 922 -13.04 -42.08 1.23
N THR A 923 -13.87 -41.03 1.12
CA THR A 923 -15.23 -41.13 0.56
C THR A 923 -15.24 -41.04 -0.97
N THR A 924 -14.75 -39.93 -1.52
CA THR A 924 -14.69 -39.68 -2.97
C THR A 924 -13.40 -38.98 -3.37
N THR A 925 -12.96 -39.20 -4.60
CA THR A 925 -11.85 -38.47 -5.20
C THR A 925 -12.23 -38.07 -6.62
N SER A 926 -12.20 -36.77 -6.90
CA SER A 926 -12.45 -36.18 -8.22
C SER A 926 -11.13 -35.91 -8.93
N LEU A 927 -11.18 -35.85 -10.26
CA LEU A 927 -10.04 -35.50 -11.11
C LEU A 927 -10.37 -34.23 -11.91
N THR A 928 -9.44 -33.29 -12.01
CA THR A 928 -9.53 -32.13 -12.89
C THR A 928 -8.31 -32.08 -13.81
N LYS A 929 -8.50 -31.81 -15.10
CA LYS A 929 -7.41 -31.60 -16.07
C LYS A 929 -7.41 -30.16 -16.57
N GLU A 930 -6.34 -29.43 -16.23
CA GLU A 930 -6.18 -28.00 -16.54
C GLU A 930 -4.80 -27.74 -17.18
N GLY A 931 -4.46 -26.49 -17.49
CA GLY A 931 -3.25 -26.14 -18.27
C GLY A 931 -3.28 -26.64 -19.73
N SER A 932 -2.34 -26.20 -20.56
CA SER A 932 -2.28 -26.55 -21.98
C SER A 932 -1.69 -27.94 -22.25
N GLY A 933 -0.99 -28.53 -21.28
CA GLY A 933 -0.27 -29.79 -21.42
C GLY A 933 -1.12 -31.03 -21.64
N THR A 934 -0.45 -32.15 -21.93
CA THR A 934 -1.06 -33.48 -22.12
C THR A 934 -0.80 -34.38 -20.92
N TRP A 935 -1.85 -34.96 -20.36
CA TRP A 935 -1.75 -36.03 -19.33
C TRP A 935 -2.41 -37.32 -19.83
N THR A 936 -1.72 -38.44 -19.69
CA THR A 936 -2.20 -39.79 -20.02
C THR A 936 -2.60 -40.54 -18.75
N LEU A 937 -3.74 -41.22 -18.77
CA LEU A 937 -4.18 -42.13 -17.71
C LEU A 937 -4.12 -43.57 -18.23
N SER A 938 -3.08 -44.32 -17.81
CA SER A 938 -2.80 -45.68 -18.29
C SER A 938 -3.37 -46.77 -17.37
N ALA A 939 -3.67 -46.43 -16.12
CA ALA A 939 -4.25 -47.35 -15.14
C ALA A 939 -5.76 -47.55 -15.33
N ALA A 940 -6.27 -48.67 -14.83
CA ALA A 940 -7.69 -48.83 -14.54
C ALA A 940 -7.98 -48.13 -13.21
N ASN A 941 -8.49 -46.90 -13.27
CA ASN A 941 -8.71 -46.05 -12.11
C ASN A 941 -10.02 -46.42 -11.39
N THR A 942 -10.06 -46.21 -10.07
CA THR A 942 -11.13 -46.69 -9.18
C THR A 942 -11.78 -45.60 -8.33
N TYR A 943 -11.48 -44.33 -8.63
CA TYR A 943 -12.12 -43.19 -7.98
C TYR A 943 -13.58 -42.98 -8.47
N THR A 944 -14.41 -42.35 -7.64
CA THR A 944 -15.85 -42.15 -7.90
C THR A 944 -16.30 -40.69 -7.93
N GLY A 945 -15.39 -39.72 -7.80
CA GLY A 945 -15.66 -38.31 -8.09
C GLY A 945 -15.60 -38.01 -9.59
N THR A 946 -16.16 -36.86 -9.99
CA THR A 946 -16.20 -36.41 -11.40
C THR A 946 -14.79 -36.25 -11.99
N THR A 947 -14.63 -36.60 -13.27
CA THR A 947 -13.48 -36.18 -14.08
C THR A 947 -13.85 -34.94 -14.88
N SER A 948 -13.31 -33.77 -14.53
CA SER A 948 -13.54 -32.50 -15.23
C SER A 948 -12.36 -32.17 -16.14
N LEU A 949 -12.60 -31.97 -17.43
CA LEU A 949 -11.59 -31.53 -18.39
C LEU A 949 -11.80 -30.05 -18.71
N SER A 950 -10.98 -29.17 -18.14
CA SER A 950 -11.07 -27.70 -18.30
C SER A 950 -10.17 -27.16 -19.41
N ALA A 951 -8.97 -27.73 -19.61
CA ALA A 951 -8.01 -27.28 -20.62
C ALA A 951 -7.00 -28.36 -21.03
N GLY A 952 -6.34 -28.14 -22.17
CA GLY A 952 -5.29 -29.02 -22.71
C GLY A 952 -5.81 -30.40 -23.08
N THR A 953 -4.96 -31.44 -22.99
CA THR A 953 -5.28 -32.78 -23.50
C THR A 953 -5.30 -33.84 -22.41
N LEU A 954 -6.36 -34.66 -22.36
CA LEU A 954 -6.46 -35.85 -21.51
C LEU A 954 -6.47 -37.12 -22.37
N ALA A 955 -5.42 -37.94 -22.25
CA ALA A 955 -5.20 -39.13 -23.06
C ALA A 955 -5.60 -40.43 -22.34
N ILE A 956 -6.29 -41.30 -23.07
CA ILE A 956 -6.90 -42.54 -22.58
C ILE A 956 -5.96 -43.71 -22.89
N GLY A 957 -5.21 -44.16 -21.88
CA GLY A 957 -4.41 -45.38 -21.91
C GLY A 957 -5.15 -46.63 -21.41
N ASN A 958 -6.36 -46.45 -20.85
CA ASN A 958 -7.20 -47.53 -20.33
C ASN A 958 -8.69 -47.27 -20.56
N ASN A 959 -9.50 -48.31 -20.77
CA ASN A 959 -10.96 -48.16 -20.86
C ASN A 959 -11.58 -47.68 -19.54
N ALA A 960 -10.94 -47.98 -18.40
CA ALA A 960 -11.31 -47.49 -17.07
C ALA A 960 -10.47 -46.27 -16.62
N ALA A 961 -9.99 -45.45 -17.56
CA ALA A 961 -9.14 -44.28 -17.25
C ALA A 961 -9.80 -43.25 -16.31
N PHE A 962 -11.13 -43.09 -16.36
CA PHE A 962 -11.84 -41.99 -15.68
C PHE A 962 -12.62 -42.41 -14.43
N GLY A 963 -12.27 -43.55 -13.83
CA GLY A 963 -13.04 -44.12 -12.72
C GLY A 963 -14.45 -44.52 -13.15
N THR A 964 -15.39 -44.55 -12.21
CA THR A 964 -16.79 -44.99 -12.47
C THR A 964 -17.80 -43.84 -12.53
N SER A 965 -17.34 -42.58 -12.50
CA SER A 965 -18.19 -41.40 -12.31
C SER A 965 -18.44 -40.62 -13.61
N THR A 966 -19.01 -39.41 -13.49
CA THR A 966 -19.23 -38.52 -14.64
C THR A 966 -17.91 -37.99 -15.21
N LEU A 967 -17.84 -37.87 -16.53
CA LEU A 967 -16.80 -37.17 -17.30
C LEU A 967 -17.40 -35.87 -17.86
N ASP A 968 -16.83 -34.71 -17.50
CA ASP A 968 -17.38 -33.37 -17.81
C ASP A 968 -16.44 -32.57 -18.71
N PHE A 969 -16.87 -32.30 -19.94
CA PHE A 969 -16.13 -31.52 -20.92
C PHE A 969 -16.36 -30.02 -20.67
N ARG A 970 -15.41 -29.37 -19.98
CA ARG A 970 -15.41 -27.91 -19.69
C ARG A 970 -14.49 -27.10 -20.62
N GLY A 971 -13.58 -27.76 -21.34
CA GLY A 971 -12.77 -27.22 -22.43
C GLY A 971 -11.55 -28.09 -22.73
N GLY A 972 -11.07 -28.08 -23.97
CA GLY A 972 -9.86 -28.82 -24.37
C GLY A 972 -10.13 -30.09 -25.18
N ALA A 973 -9.24 -31.08 -25.05
CA ALA A 973 -9.16 -32.24 -25.92
C ALA A 973 -9.09 -33.58 -25.16
N ILE A 974 -9.74 -34.60 -25.70
CA ILE A 974 -9.58 -36.00 -25.31
C ILE A 974 -8.91 -36.77 -26.44
N GLN A 975 -8.02 -37.69 -26.11
CA GLN A 975 -7.43 -38.57 -27.12
C GLN A 975 -7.24 -40.01 -26.66
N SER A 976 -7.09 -40.91 -27.62
CA SER A 976 -6.43 -42.20 -27.40
C SER A 976 -4.91 -41.97 -27.25
N SER A 977 -4.26 -42.69 -26.33
CA SER A 977 -2.79 -42.61 -26.15
C SER A 977 -2.00 -43.25 -27.30
N ASP A 978 -2.63 -44.17 -28.02
CA ASP A 978 -2.03 -45.06 -29.02
C ASP A 978 -3.13 -45.59 -29.95
N ALA A 979 -2.78 -46.46 -30.90
CA ALA A 979 -3.69 -46.94 -31.94
C ALA A 979 -4.82 -47.86 -31.43
N THR A 980 -4.77 -48.33 -30.18
CA THR A 980 -5.82 -49.17 -29.58
C THR A 980 -7.12 -48.38 -29.47
N ALA A 981 -8.21 -48.93 -30.03
CA ALA A 981 -9.54 -48.35 -29.86
C ALA A 981 -9.95 -48.37 -28.37
N ARG A 982 -10.45 -47.24 -27.85
CA ARG A 982 -10.77 -47.07 -26.43
C ARG A 982 -12.27 -46.90 -26.22
N THR A 983 -12.82 -47.65 -25.25
CA THR A 983 -14.23 -47.60 -24.87
C THR A 983 -14.38 -47.00 -23.48
N VAL A 984 -15.16 -45.92 -23.37
CA VAL A 984 -15.43 -45.17 -22.15
C VAL A 984 -16.90 -45.36 -21.76
N THR A 985 -17.13 -45.85 -20.55
CA THR A 985 -18.48 -46.18 -20.03
C THR A 985 -19.09 -45.12 -19.12
N ASN A 986 -18.29 -44.12 -18.73
CA ASN A 986 -18.67 -42.98 -17.90
C ASN A 986 -19.88 -42.22 -18.46
N ALA A 987 -20.78 -41.76 -17.58
CA ALA A 987 -21.78 -40.76 -17.94
C ALA A 987 -21.08 -39.44 -18.30
N ILE A 988 -21.66 -38.63 -19.18
CA ILE A 988 -20.99 -37.47 -19.77
C ILE A 988 -21.77 -36.17 -19.51
N THR A 989 -21.06 -35.09 -19.23
CA THR A 989 -21.59 -33.71 -19.29
C THR A 989 -20.81 -32.92 -20.34
N ILE A 990 -21.50 -32.13 -21.16
CA ILE A 990 -20.89 -31.31 -22.22
C ILE A 990 -21.07 -29.83 -21.84
N SER A 991 -20.25 -29.37 -20.89
CA SER A 991 -20.29 -28.00 -20.37
C SER A 991 -19.73 -26.97 -21.38
N ALA A 992 -18.81 -27.37 -22.25
CA ALA A 992 -18.20 -26.58 -23.32
C ALA A 992 -17.93 -27.42 -24.58
N ASP A 993 -17.29 -26.81 -25.58
CA ASP A 993 -16.87 -27.49 -26.80
C ASP A 993 -15.75 -28.49 -26.50
N ALA A 994 -15.81 -29.67 -27.15
CA ALA A 994 -14.89 -30.78 -26.91
C ALA A 994 -14.15 -31.18 -28.19
N THR A 995 -12.83 -31.32 -28.09
CA THR A 995 -11.98 -31.84 -29.18
C THR A 995 -11.66 -33.32 -28.96
N PHE A 996 -11.63 -34.12 -30.04
CA PHE A 996 -11.29 -35.53 -30.02
C PHE A 996 -10.13 -35.81 -30.98
N SER A 997 -9.04 -36.40 -30.48
CA SER A 997 -7.81 -36.65 -31.23
C SER A 997 -7.17 -38.00 -30.85
N GLY A 998 -5.90 -38.21 -31.21
CA GLY A 998 -5.18 -39.48 -31.03
C GLY A 998 -5.33 -40.44 -32.21
N PRO A 999 -4.47 -41.47 -32.31
CA PRO A 999 -4.44 -42.36 -33.47
C PRO A 999 -5.42 -43.54 -33.39
N GLY A 1000 -5.90 -43.90 -32.20
CA GLY A 1000 -6.94 -44.92 -31.99
C GLY A 1000 -8.36 -44.33 -31.95
N ASN A 1001 -9.34 -45.13 -32.36
CA ASN A 1001 -10.76 -44.76 -32.32
C ASN A 1001 -11.27 -44.60 -30.87
N LEU A 1002 -12.25 -43.72 -30.67
CA LEU A 1002 -12.92 -43.51 -29.37
C LEU A 1002 -14.40 -43.93 -29.43
N LEU A 1003 -14.88 -44.61 -28.39
CA LEU A 1003 -16.29 -45.00 -28.23
C LEU A 1003 -16.78 -44.61 -26.83
N PHE A 1004 -17.80 -43.76 -26.77
CA PHE A 1004 -18.47 -43.32 -25.56
C PHE A 1004 -19.85 -43.98 -25.45
N THR A 1005 -20.04 -44.82 -24.43
CA THR A 1005 -21.27 -45.62 -24.27
C THR A 1005 -22.22 -45.10 -23.20
N GLY A 1006 -21.74 -44.26 -22.27
CA GLY A 1006 -22.58 -43.62 -21.26
C GLY A 1006 -23.48 -42.52 -21.82
N ALA A 1007 -24.59 -42.24 -21.14
CA ALA A 1007 -25.50 -41.14 -21.51
C ALA A 1007 -24.82 -39.77 -21.31
N ALA A 1008 -25.11 -38.83 -22.22
CA ALA A 1008 -24.50 -37.50 -22.25
C ALA A 1008 -25.55 -36.39 -22.06
N ASN A 1009 -25.38 -35.55 -21.04
CA ASN A 1009 -26.13 -34.32 -20.86
C ASN A 1009 -25.41 -33.16 -21.57
N GLY A 1010 -26.01 -32.65 -22.65
CA GLY A 1010 -25.46 -31.55 -23.43
C GLY A 1010 -25.95 -30.15 -23.05
N GLY A 1011 -26.73 -30.01 -21.97
CA GLY A 1011 -27.20 -28.72 -21.47
C GLY A 1011 -28.06 -27.91 -22.46
N SER A 1012 -28.23 -26.62 -22.17
CA SER A 1012 -29.11 -25.68 -22.90
C SER A 1012 -28.39 -24.74 -23.87
N LEU A 1013 -27.07 -24.59 -23.75
CA LEU A 1013 -26.27 -23.74 -24.63
C LEU A 1013 -25.73 -24.52 -25.84
N PRO A 1014 -25.43 -23.86 -26.97
CA PRO A 1014 -24.69 -24.47 -28.08
C PRO A 1014 -23.36 -25.10 -27.62
N LYS A 1015 -23.02 -26.27 -28.17
CA LYS A 1015 -21.76 -27.00 -27.93
C LYS A 1015 -21.24 -27.66 -29.20
N GLY A 1016 -19.95 -27.53 -29.46
CA GLY A 1016 -19.25 -28.13 -30.60
C GLY A 1016 -18.48 -29.41 -30.28
N PHE A 1017 -18.40 -30.30 -31.26
CA PHE A 1017 -17.50 -31.46 -31.29
C PHE A 1017 -16.50 -31.32 -32.44
N VAL A 1018 -15.21 -31.17 -32.11
CA VAL A 1018 -14.11 -31.09 -33.08
C VAL A 1018 -13.44 -32.45 -33.17
N VAL A 1019 -13.76 -33.24 -34.18
CA VAL A 1019 -13.24 -34.62 -34.33
C VAL A 1019 -12.07 -34.62 -35.32
N ASN A 1020 -10.88 -34.86 -34.79
CA ASN A 1020 -9.61 -34.89 -35.51
C ASN A 1020 -8.94 -36.28 -35.54
N ASN A 1021 -9.38 -37.23 -34.69
CA ASN A 1021 -9.07 -38.65 -34.89
C ASN A 1021 -9.94 -39.26 -36.01
N ALA A 1022 -9.59 -40.47 -36.48
CA ALA A 1022 -10.31 -41.11 -37.58
C ALA A 1022 -11.81 -41.31 -37.29
N ARG A 1023 -12.15 -41.80 -36.09
CA ARG A 1023 -13.53 -42.06 -35.67
C ARG A 1023 -13.72 -41.86 -34.16
N THR A 1024 -14.69 -41.03 -33.80
CA THR A 1024 -15.23 -40.92 -32.43
C THR A 1024 -16.72 -41.23 -32.47
N GLU A 1025 -17.19 -42.16 -31.64
CA GLU A 1025 -18.57 -42.62 -31.58
C GLU A 1025 -19.21 -42.34 -30.23
N PHE A 1026 -20.47 -41.89 -30.25
CA PHE A 1026 -21.36 -41.87 -29.09
C PHE A 1026 -22.52 -42.85 -29.35
N SER A 1027 -22.53 -43.96 -28.61
CA SER A 1027 -23.64 -44.93 -28.62
C SER A 1027 -24.65 -44.69 -27.48
N GLY A 1028 -24.26 -43.92 -26.46
CA GLY A 1028 -25.18 -43.40 -25.45
C GLY A 1028 -26.09 -42.28 -25.99
N VAL A 1029 -27.19 -42.03 -25.31
CA VAL A 1029 -28.11 -40.91 -25.63
C VAL A 1029 -27.47 -39.56 -25.30
N ILE A 1030 -27.39 -38.65 -26.27
CA ILE A 1030 -27.13 -37.23 -26.03
C ILE A 1030 -28.47 -36.50 -25.82
N SER A 1031 -28.57 -35.70 -24.77
CA SER A 1031 -29.77 -34.94 -24.38
C SER A 1031 -29.50 -33.42 -24.18
N GLY A 1032 -30.54 -32.65 -23.86
CA GLY A 1032 -30.48 -31.19 -23.61
C GLY A 1032 -31.10 -30.33 -24.71
N SER A 1033 -31.33 -29.04 -24.46
CA SER A 1033 -31.94 -28.13 -25.46
C SER A 1033 -30.93 -27.37 -26.33
N GLY A 1034 -29.64 -27.43 -25.99
CA GLY A 1034 -28.59 -26.73 -26.71
C GLY A 1034 -28.32 -27.28 -28.12
N ALA A 1035 -27.94 -26.40 -29.04
CA ALA A 1035 -27.52 -26.75 -30.38
C ALA A 1035 -26.19 -27.55 -30.39
N ARG A 1036 -25.95 -28.30 -31.46
CA ARG A 1036 -24.72 -29.08 -31.67
C ARG A 1036 -24.00 -28.64 -32.93
N SER A 1037 -22.67 -28.69 -32.93
CA SER A 1037 -21.89 -28.57 -34.16
C SER A 1037 -20.86 -29.68 -34.28
N LYS A 1038 -20.54 -30.06 -35.53
CA LYS A 1038 -19.50 -31.02 -35.88
C LYS A 1038 -18.46 -30.32 -36.75
N ALA A 1039 -17.21 -30.31 -36.29
CA ALA A 1039 -16.05 -29.82 -37.03
C ALA A 1039 -14.89 -30.82 -36.97
N GLY A 1040 -13.76 -30.49 -37.58
CA GLY A 1040 -12.59 -31.38 -37.71
C GLY A 1040 -12.81 -32.43 -38.82
N GLN A 1041 -11.71 -32.95 -39.38
CA GLN A 1041 -11.78 -33.79 -40.59
C GLN A 1041 -12.31 -35.22 -40.33
N GLY A 1042 -12.28 -35.69 -39.08
CA GLY A 1042 -12.67 -37.05 -38.70
C GLY A 1042 -14.17 -37.30 -38.69
N THR A 1043 -14.55 -38.56 -38.50
CA THR A 1043 -15.95 -38.99 -38.42
C THR A 1043 -16.47 -38.97 -36.98
N LEU A 1044 -17.53 -38.20 -36.73
CA LEU A 1044 -18.36 -38.34 -35.54
C LEU A 1044 -19.50 -39.32 -35.85
N VAL A 1045 -19.63 -40.39 -35.05
CA VAL A 1045 -20.74 -41.35 -35.16
C VAL A 1045 -21.72 -41.17 -34.01
N LEU A 1046 -23.00 -41.06 -34.34
CA LEU A 1046 -24.11 -41.00 -33.38
C LEU A 1046 -24.98 -42.26 -33.56
N SER A 1047 -24.68 -43.28 -32.77
CA SER A 1047 -25.39 -44.58 -32.79
C SER A 1047 -26.50 -44.66 -31.73
N GLY A 1048 -26.50 -43.76 -30.75
CA GLY A 1048 -27.57 -43.66 -29.76
C GLY A 1048 -28.88 -43.05 -30.30
N VAL A 1049 -29.97 -43.24 -29.56
CA VAL A 1049 -31.23 -42.50 -29.75
C VAL A 1049 -31.07 -41.15 -29.05
N ASN A 1050 -30.74 -40.10 -29.80
CA ASN A 1050 -30.44 -38.78 -29.23
C ASN A 1050 -31.71 -37.96 -29.05
N THR A 1051 -31.86 -37.36 -27.87
CA THR A 1051 -33.06 -36.64 -27.44
C THR A 1051 -32.88 -35.12 -27.37
N TYR A 1052 -31.70 -34.61 -27.76
CA TYR A 1052 -31.45 -33.17 -27.74
C TYR A 1052 -32.25 -32.42 -28.81
N THR A 1053 -32.75 -31.22 -28.48
CA THR A 1053 -33.71 -30.48 -29.32
C THR A 1053 -33.13 -29.28 -30.06
N GLY A 1054 -31.90 -28.87 -29.77
CA GLY A 1054 -31.23 -27.80 -30.52
C GLY A 1054 -30.73 -28.29 -31.88
N ALA A 1055 -30.70 -27.41 -32.88
CA ALA A 1055 -30.26 -27.74 -34.23
C ALA A 1055 -28.80 -28.27 -34.29
N THR A 1056 -28.50 -29.06 -35.32
CA THR A 1056 -27.18 -29.66 -35.55
C THR A 1056 -26.53 -29.10 -36.82
N THR A 1057 -25.32 -28.55 -36.70
CA THR A 1057 -24.58 -28.02 -37.87
C THR A 1057 -23.30 -28.83 -38.14
N VAL A 1058 -23.21 -29.47 -39.30
CA VAL A 1058 -21.99 -30.13 -39.79
C VAL A 1058 -21.14 -29.10 -40.53
N ASN A 1059 -20.19 -28.50 -39.82
CA ASN A 1059 -19.26 -27.50 -40.35
C ASN A 1059 -18.15 -28.14 -41.19
N SER A 1060 -17.61 -29.28 -40.75
CA SER A 1060 -16.57 -30.01 -41.50
C SER A 1060 -16.43 -31.49 -41.10
N GLY A 1061 -15.91 -32.28 -42.04
CA GLY A 1061 -15.77 -33.74 -41.90
C GLY A 1061 -17.12 -34.46 -41.87
N THR A 1062 -17.12 -35.70 -41.41
CA THR A 1062 -18.30 -36.57 -41.49
C THR A 1062 -19.09 -36.61 -40.18
N LEU A 1063 -20.41 -36.47 -40.26
CA LEU A 1063 -21.38 -36.91 -39.26
C LEU A 1063 -22.08 -38.17 -39.77
N GLU A 1064 -21.96 -39.27 -39.04
CA GLU A 1064 -22.57 -40.57 -39.32
C GLU A 1064 -23.66 -40.85 -38.28
N VAL A 1065 -24.93 -40.79 -38.67
CA VAL A 1065 -26.07 -41.06 -37.78
C VAL A 1065 -26.56 -42.47 -38.01
N ASN A 1066 -26.28 -43.38 -37.09
CA ASN A 1066 -26.74 -44.78 -37.14
C ASN A 1066 -27.90 -45.05 -36.17
N GLY A 1067 -28.07 -44.20 -35.14
CA GLY A 1067 -29.23 -44.19 -34.26
C GLY A 1067 -30.30 -43.21 -34.73
N SER A 1068 -30.58 -42.19 -33.93
CA SER A 1068 -31.50 -41.12 -34.34
C SER A 1068 -31.19 -39.77 -33.70
N LEU A 1069 -31.71 -38.71 -34.31
CA LEU A 1069 -31.83 -37.37 -33.72
C LEU A 1069 -33.30 -37.06 -33.39
N ALA A 1070 -33.55 -36.20 -32.40
CA ALA A 1070 -34.89 -35.79 -32.05
C ALA A 1070 -35.52 -34.91 -33.14
N ALA A 1071 -36.84 -35.02 -33.33
CA ALA A 1071 -37.58 -34.36 -34.42
C ALA A 1071 -37.62 -32.82 -34.39
N GLY A 1072 -36.99 -32.18 -33.39
CA GLY A 1072 -36.78 -30.73 -33.33
C GLY A 1072 -35.36 -30.28 -33.71
N SER A 1073 -34.40 -31.21 -33.81
CA SER A 1073 -33.02 -30.91 -34.21
C SER A 1073 -32.90 -30.88 -35.74
N ALA A 1074 -33.31 -29.75 -36.35
CA ALA A 1074 -33.01 -29.45 -37.74
C ALA A 1074 -31.50 -29.59 -38.03
N VAL A 1075 -31.13 -30.16 -39.19
CA VAL A 1075 -29.73 -30.45 -39.54
C VAL A 1075 -29.26 -29.65 -40.74
N THR A 1076 -28.21 -28.85 -40.53
CA THR A 1076 -27.55 -28.05 -41.57
C THR A 1076 -26.19 -28.66 -41.90
N VAL A 1077 -25.91 -28.92 -43.17
CA VAL A 1077 -24.59 -29.35 -43.64
C VAL A 1077 -23.94 -28.21 -44.41
N ALA A 1078 -22.79 -27.73 -43.93
CA ALA A 1078 -22.02 -26.66 -44.57
C ALA A 1078 -21.13 -27.21 -45.71
N ASN A 1079 -20.62 -26.31 -46.54
CA ASN A 1079 -19.64 -26.67 -47.56
C ASN A 1079 -18.35 -27.20 -46.89
N GLY A 1080 -17.99 -28.46 -47.16
CA GLY A 1080 -16.91 -29.19 -46.49
C GLY A 1080 -17.35 -30.14 -45.37
N GLY A 1081 -18.66 -30.18 -45.06
CA GLY A 1081 -19.28 -31.21 -44.21
C GLY A 1081 -19.90 -32.35 -45.02
N THR A 1082 -20.04 -33.52 -44.39
CA THR A 1082 -20.74 -34.70 -44.94
C THR A 1082 -21.68 -35.28 -43.90
N LEU A 1083 -22.90 -35.65 -44.30
CA LEU A 1083 -23.87 -36.39 -43.49
C LEU A 1083 -24.10 -37.78 -44.10
N THR A 1084 -24.07 -38.82 -43.29
CA THR A 1084 -24.25 -40.23 -43.71
C THR A 1084 -24.79 -41.09 -42.55
N GLY A 1085 -24.85 -42.41 -42.73
CA GLY A 1085 -25.29 -43.39 -41.74
C GLY A 1085 -26.60 -44.09 -42.10
N ILE A 1086 -27.00 -45.08 -41.28
CA ILE A 1086 -28.20 -45.92 -41.49
C ILE A 1086 -29.40 -45.53 -40.61
N GLY A 1087 -29.24 -44.50 -39.78
CA GLY A 1087 -30.21 -44.04 -38.78
C GLY A 1087 -31.22 -43.03 -39.32
N SER A 1088 -31.93 -42.36 -38.41
CA SER A 1088 -32.93 -41.34 -38.77
C SER A 1088 -32.58 -39.94 -38.27
N VAL A 1089 -32.41 -39.03 -39.22
CA VAL A 1089 -32.46 -37.59 -39.02
C VAL A 1089 -33.89 -37.11 -39.31
N LYS A 1090 -34.45 -36.24 -38.46
CA LYS A 1090 -35.78 -35.65 -38.63
C LYS A 1090 -35.73 -34.17 -38.26
N GLY A 1091 -35.83 -33.31 -39.26
CA GLY A 1091 -35.78 -31.85 -39.14
C GLY A 1091 -35.35 -31.22 -40.44
#